data_AF-A0A3B1CQ99-F1
#
_entry.id   AF-A0A3B1CQ99-F1
#
_cell.length_a   1.000
_cell.length_b   1.000
_cell.length_c   1.000
_cell.angle_alpha   90.00
_cell.angle_beta   90.00
_cell.angle_gamma   90.00
#
_symmetry.space_group_name_H-M   'P 1'
#
loop_
_entity.id
_entity.type
_entity.pdbx_description
1 polymer ?
#
loop_
_entity_poly.entity_id
_entity_poly.type
_entity_poly.pdbx_seq_one_letter_code
_entity_poly.pdbx_strand_id
1 'polypeptide(L)'
;LRALLYGIDARTPDNFLHDYNKLLIGGHLENSKGDSLVFWRRKRNIGDLLDADMALLDAGILNAFLSGVGEPLFDSLFGINHETLISGGQDILEQKGDVGQALFSAGAGLSSLHGIIEALEKESADLFKAGGSKPEINKTTKHFQSLKKEIRDLSLPGSKWKKQEDLFETASAQLVKTEQERNNCRAELERLKRLKRAMPYLSTRHDMLEKLNALGSLDHLPENFLESLSESRSDIEKFGKKLKDAESLKERLEEKIADCAVRQELLNQAETVEALHQRLGTRLQAKKDKPGVHDQMIRYRTKAATLLNQVVPGLEISRINEIKPFIDKRQDILKLGNQYAGLNRSLKQAEKQVKKLSGLLMKAKVDLEALPAYIEMSGLASAVKSVQKAGDIDRHIRELDLEIKTHRSSAETEAKQLVPWEGRIDDLLSLPIPYLDTVNKFADDIRGASDGVQDEEEALQQAQEELGRIKSELGEMEKSGSVPTVEELDQVRDSRDQLWQIVRRDWLEKEDVAEELKNLGLSKELPDAYEEGVRNADDVSDHLRTEAERVHKYAHLSAQAEKFDEQIQRLQESGDKAAKRLTQIDKSWKEIWRGCGITPLSPGEMRGWIERCQEIRRMLKERLDKMEQKQNLVGQRQGLLDLLVSELKDIGKNKKFQGDDIEPVITYAEQLLKELKENNDQRHSLGKDIIRIQRD
;
A
#
# COMPACT_ATOMS: atom_id res chain seq x y z
N LEU A 1 60.01 137.67 27.74
CA LEU A 1 58.69 137.54 27.06
C LEU A 1 57.60 137.07 28.01
N ARG A 2 57.67 135.85 28.58
CA ARG A 2 56.71 135.39 29.62
C ARG A 2 56.51 136.43 30.72
N ALA A 3 57.62 136.95 31.26
CA ALA A 3 57.59 137.95 32.33
C ALA A 3 56.86 139.26 31.98
N LEU A 4 56.89 139.66 30.69
CA LEU A 4 56.19 140.85 30.19
C LEU A 4 54.69 140.56 29.99
N LEU A 5 54.33 139.40 29.43
CA LEU A 5 52.95 139.07 29.04
C LEU A 5 52.10 138.54 30.20
N TYR A 6 52.67 137.69 31.07
CA TYR A 6 51.92 137.01 32.14
C TYR A 6 52.32 137.42 33.56
N GLY A 7 53.39 138.20 33.73
CA GLY A 7 53.85 138.67 35.03
C GLY A 7 55.28 138.25 35.35
N ILE A 8 56.01 139.11 36.08
CA ILE A 8 57.37 138.79 36.53
C ILE A 8 57.27 137.88 37.75
N ASP A 9 57.92 136.71 37.69
CA ASP A 9 57.94 135.75 38.81
C ASP A 9 58.45 136.42 40.09
N ALA A 10 57.82 136.11 41.22
CA ALA A 10 58.20 136.60 42.54
C ALA A 10 59.69 136.34 42.84
N ARG A 11 60.23 135.21 42.37
CA ARG A 11 61.63 134.82 42.51
C ARG A 11 62.44 135.07 41.22
N THR A 12 62.57 136.32 40.80
CA THR A 12 63.51 136.69 39.72
C THR A 12 64.90 137.10 40.27
N PRO A 13 66.01 136.62 39.67
CA PRO A 13 67.37 137.05 40.00
C PRO A 13 67.74 138.45 39.45
N ASP A 14 66.85 139.13 38.71
CA ASP A 14 67.20 140.30 37.88
C ASP A 14 67.39 141.65 38.61
N ASN A 15 67.73 141.66 39.91
CA ASN A 15 68.05 142.87 40.70
C ASN A 15 69.57 143.11 40.78
N PHE A 16 70.24 143.10 39.64
CA PHE A 16 71.70 143.28 39.59
C PHE A 16 72.13 144.76 39.45
N LEU A 17 71.23 145.65 38.98
CA LEU A 17 71.55 147.06 38.69
C LEU A 17 70.57 148.07 39.30
N HIS A 18 69.29 147.70 39.44
CA HIS A 18 68.25 148.50 40.08
C HIS A 18 67.46 147.64 41.05
N ASP A 19 67.16 148.21 42.23
CA ASP A 19 66.40 147.53 43.28
C ASP A 19 65.04 147.05 42.78
N TYR A 20 64.52 145.95 43.32
CA TYR A 20 63.31 145.27 42.82
C TYR A 20 62.09 146.20 42.67
N ASN A 21 61.98 147.22 43.53
CA ASN A 21 60.88 148.21 43.50
C ASN A 21 60.94 149.16 42.30
N LYS A 22 62.09 149.26 41.62
CA LYS A 22 62.29 150.08 40.41
C LYS A 22 62.31 149.23 39.13
N LEU A 23 62.10 147.92 39.24
CA LEU A 23 62.16 146.99 38.11
C LEU A 23 60.86 147.09 37.29
N LEU A 24 61.00 147.62 36.08
CA LEU A 24 59.94 147.87 35.11
C LEU A 24 60.35 147.29 33.77
N ILE A 25 59.47 146.50 33.15
CA ILE A 25 59.67 145.97 31.80
C ILE A 25 58.65 146.65 30.89
N GLY A 26 59.13 147.49 29.98
CA GLY A 26 58.31 148.08 28.93
C GLY A 26 58.17 147.18 27.72
N GLY A 27 57.00 147.17 27.11
CA GLY A 27 56.74 146.48 25.85
C GLY A 27 55.76 147.29 25.00
N HIS A 28 55.96 147.22 23.68
CA HIS A 28 54.99 147.70 22.70
C HIS A 28 54.46 146.49 21.94
N LEU A 29 53.15 146.28 22.02
CA LEU A 29 52.46 145.21 21.30
C LEU A 29 51.57 145.83 20.24
N GLU A 30 51.60 145.29 19.04
CA GLU A 30 50.67 145.62 17.96
C GLU A 30 49.81 144.39 17.69
N ASN A 31 48.49 144.54 17.67
CA ASN A 31 47.60 143.46 17.29
C ASN A 31 47.47 143.38 15.76
N SER A 32 46.90 142.29 15.25
CA SER A 32 46.67 142.11 13.81
C SER A 32 45.66 143.09 13.19
N LYS A 33 44.99 143.93 13.99
CA LYS A 33 44.09 145.02 13.56
C LYS A 33 44.80 146.38 13.48
N GLY A 34 46.09 146.44 13.81
CA GLY A 34 46.91 147.65 13.81
C GLY A 34 46.78 148.52 15.07
N ASP A 35 46.05 148.05 16.09
CA ASP A 35 46.01 148.74 17.38
C ASP A 35 47.31 148.45 18.12
N SER A 36 47.92 149.51 18.65
CA SER A 36 49.21 149.42 19.32
C SER A 36 49.07 149.78 20.80
N LEU A 37 49.53 148.91 21.68
CA LEU A 37 49.54 149.09 23.13
C LEU A 37 50.97 149.15 23.62
N VAL A 38 51.40 150.34 24.07
CA VAL A 38 52.62 150.49 24.84
C VAL A 38 52.25 150.35 26.31
N PHE A 39 52.92 149.47 27.04
CA PHE A 39 52.72 149.34 28.47
C PHE A 39 54.02 148.96 29.18
N TRP A 40 54.08 149.27 30.46
CA TRP A 40 55.14 148.86 31.35
C TRP A 40 54.56 147.98 32.44
N ARG A 41 55.30 146.94 32.77
CA ARG A 41 54.94 146.03 33.84
C ARG A 41 55.97 146.13 34.96
N ARG A 42 55.51 146.49 36.15
CA ARG A 42 56.35 146.49 37.36
C ARG A 42 56.25 145.14 38.06
N LYS A 43 57.25 144.81 38.88
CA LYS A 43 57.22 143.60 39.71
C LYS A 43 56.20 143.72 40.86
N ARG A 44 54.94 143.34 40.62
CA ARG A 44 53.86 143.26 41.61
C ARG A 44 52.83 142.21 41.17
N ASN A 45 52.15 141.54 42.11
CA ASN A 45 51.19 140.47 41.75
C ASN A 45 49.82 140.99 41.27
N ILE A 46 49.43 142.22 41.66
CA ILE A 46 48.12 142.81 41.33
C ILE A 46 48.33 144.30 41.01
N GLY A 47 47.72 144.79 39.93
CA GLY A 47 47.85 146.19 39.50
C GLY A 47 49.27 146.52 39.04
N ASP A 48 49.81 145.66 38.18
CA ASP A 48 51.21 145.61 37.78
C ASP A 48 51.47 146.25 36.41
N LEU A 49 50.42 146.50 35.63
CA LEU A 49 50.46 147.16 34.33
C LEU A 49 50.28 148.67 34.44
N LEU A 50 51.10 149.40 33.69
CA LEU A 50 51.18 150.86 33.67
C LEU A 50 51.21 151.37 32.23
N ASP A 51 50.57 152.50 31.95
CA ASP A 51 50.62 153.19 30.66
C ASP A 51 51.83 154.15 30.56
N ALA A 52 51.98 154.86 29.44
CA ALA A 52 53.06 155.81 29.14
C ALA A 52 53.20 156.94 30.17
N ASP A 53 52.08 157.40 30.74
CA ASP A 53 52.07 158.40 31.81
C ASP A 53 52.20 157.79 33.22
N MET A 54 52.52 156.49 33.32
CA MET A 54 52.68 155.70 34.56
C MET A 54 51.40 155.55 35.40
N ALA A 55 50.23 155.69 34.77
CA ALA A 55 48.92 155.37 35.36
C ALA A 55 48.60 153.87 35.24
N LEU A 56 47.80 153.32 36.17
CA LEU A 56 47.46 151.89 36.19
C LEU A 56 46.55 151.47 35.03
N LEU A 57 46.93 150.41 34.31
CA LEU A 57 46.13 149.76 33.28
C LEU A 57 45.47 148.48 33.80
N ASP A 58 44.27 148.18 33.31
CA ASP A 58 43.59 146.91 33.59
C ASP A 58 44.24 145.74 32.82
N ALA A 59 44.47 144.63 33.52
CA ALA A 59 45.13 143.45 32.98
C ALA A 59 44.31 142.77 31.86
N GLY A 60 42.99 142.97 31.84
CA GLY A 60 42.11 142.43 30.81
C GLY A 60 42.42 142.93 29.39
N ILE A 61 43.10 144.07 29.25
CA ILE A 61 43.46 144.64 27.95
C ILE A 61 44.40 143.70 27.17
N LEU A 62 45.31 143.00 27.86
CA LEU A 62 46.26 142.08 27.21
C LEU A 62 45.58 140.87 26.56
N ASN A 63 44.40 140.43 27.03
CA ASN A 63 43.71 139.28 26.46
C ASN A 63 43.33 139.50 24.98
N ALA A 64 43.04 140.74 24.59
CA ALA A 64 42.76 141.09 23.21
C ALA A 64 43.99 140.95 22.30
N PHE A 65 45.20 141.09 22.84
CA PHE A 65 46.47 140.93 22.12
C PHE A 65 46.97 139.48 22.14
N LEU A 66 46.67 138.72 23.20
CA LEU A 66 47.11 137.33 23.38
C LEU A 66 46.15 136.29 22.78
N SER A 67 45.03 136.72 22.18
CA SER A 67 44.06 135.85 21.50
C SER A 67 43.59 134.66 22.35
N GLY A 68 43.49 134.84 23.67
CA GLY A 68 43.04 133.81 24.62
C GLY A 68 44.05 132.72 24.96
N VAL A 69 45.32 132.83 24.55
CA VAL A 69 46.37 131.91 24.99
C VAL A 69 46.69 132.19 26.45
N GLY A 70 46.41 131.21 27.32
CA GLY A 70 46.75 131.26 28.73
C GLY A 70 48.19 130.86 29.02
N GLU A 71 48.69 131.21 30.20
CA GLU A 71 50.06 130.94 30.65
C GLU A 71 50.51 129.45 30.49
N PRO A 72 49.70 128.43 30.85
CA PRO A 72 50.16 127.02 30.77
C PRO A 72 50.34 126.55 29.33
N LEU A 73 49.46 127.00 28.43
CA LEU A 73 49.52 126.65 27.02
C LEU A 73 50.71 127.37 26.37
N PHE A 74 50.96 128.63 26.74
CA PHE A 74 52.12 129.37 26.30
C PHE A 74 53.43 128.69 26.71
N ASP A 75 53.54 128.22 27.97
CA ASP A 75 54.70 127.48 28.45
C ASP A 75 54.92 126.17 27.66
N SER A 76 53.86 125.39 27.41
CA SER A 76 53.98 124.08 26.75
C SER A 76 54.39 124.17 25.27
N LEU A 77 53.96 125.22 24.55
CA LEU A 77 54.15 125.34 23.11
C LEU A 77 55.24 126.36 22.71
N PHE A 78 55.38 127.45 23.46
CA PHE A 78 56.22 128.60 23.10
C PHE A 78 57.29 128.94 24.15
N GLY A 79 57.20 128.36 25.36
CA GLY A 79 58.08 128.60 26.50
C GLY A 79 59.15 127.54 26.70
N ILE A 80 59.83 127.11 25.62
CA ILE A 80 60.86 126.08 25.70
C ILE A 80 62.03 126.55 26.57
N ASN A 81 62.28 125.84 27.67
CA ASN A 81 63.43 126.04 28.55
C ASN A 81 64.27 124.75 28.64
N HIS A 82 65.47 124.82 29.20
CA HIS A 82 66.38 123.67 29.20
C HIS A 82 65.82 122.45 29.97
N GLU A 83 65.07 122.68 31.05
CA GLU A 83 64.50 121.62 31.88
C GLU A 83 63.39 120.84 31.16
N THR A 84 62.49 121.54 30.46
CA THR A 84 61.39 120.91 29.69
C THR A 84 61.90 120.05 28.53
N LEU A 85 63.09 120.35 28.00
CA LEU A 85 63.71 119.56 26.93
C LEU A 85 64.30 118.23 27.46
N ILE A 86 64.80 118.21 28.69
CA ILE A 86 65.39 117.01 29.31
C ILE A 86 64.30 116.00 29.69
N SER A 87 63.18 116.46 30.27
CA SER A 87 62.08 115.57 30.63
C SER A 87 61.46 114.89 29.42
N GLY A 88 61.21 115.62 28.33
CA GLY A 88 60.69 115.06 27.09
C GLY A 88 61.61 114.02 26.43
N GLY A 89 62.93 114.13 26.62
CA GLY A 89 63.91 113.15 26.14
C GLY A 89 63.87 111.82 26.92
N GLN A 90 63.46 111.84 28.18
CA GLN A 90 63.37 110.65 29.04
C GLN A 90 62.15 109.80 28.69
N ASP A 91 60.99 110.41 28.45
CA ASP A 91 59.75 109.71 28.08
C ASP A 91 59.87 108.94 26.75
N ILE A 92 60.70 109.44 25.82
CA ILE A 92 60.94 108.80 24.52
C ILE A 92 61.80 107.53 24.65
N LEU A 93 62.67 107.44 25.65
CA LEU A 93 63.56 106.29 25.84
C LEU A 93 62.85 105.06 26.44
N GLU A 94 61.74 105.24 27.16
CA GLU A 94 61.03 104.14 27.83
C GLU A 94 60.11 103.33 26.90
N GLN A 95 59.70 103.87 25.75
CA GLN A 95 58.80 103.20 24.81
C GLN A 95 59.51 102.66 23.55
N LYS A 96 60.08 101.46 23.66
CA LYS A 96 60.55 100.70 22.49
C LYS A 96 59.39 100.02 21.76
N GLY A 97 58.89 100.61 20.68
CA GLY A 97 58.19 99.83 19.65
C GLY A 97 57.01 100.45 18.92
N ASP A 98 56.45 101.58 19.37
CA ASP A 98 55.35 102.23 18.64
C ASP A 98 55.43 103.76 18.71
N VAL A 99 56.43 104.28 17.98
CA VAL A 99 56.80 105.70 17.94
C VAL A 99 55.66 106.58 17.37
N GLY A 100 54.69 105.98 16.65
CA GLY A 100 53.56 106.70 16.06
C GLY A 100 52.42 107.00 17.05
N GLN A 101 52.16 106.11 18.01
CA GLN A 101 51.08 106.32 18.99
C GLN A 101 51.51 107.18 20.18
N ALA A 102 52.78 107.10 20.62
CA ALA A 102 53.31 107.91 21.73
C ALA A 102 53.30 109.43 21.43
N LEU A 103 53.70 109.79 20.20
CA LEU A 103 53.71 111.17 19.70
C LEU A 103 52.30 111.78 19.58
N PHE A 104 51.26 110.95 19.43
CA PHE A 104 49.86 111.38 19.37
C PHE A 104 49.13 111.28 20.72
N SER A 105 49.50 110.34 21.59
CA SER A 105 48.82 110.13 22.88
C SER A 105 49.21 111.15 23.96
N ALA A 106 50.38 111.80 23.85
CA ALA A 106 50.75 112.93 24.71
C ALA A 106 50.05 114.25 24.32
N GLY A 107 49.54 114.38 23.08
CA GLY A 107 48.92 115.62 22.58
C GLY A 107 47.38 115.63 22.52
N ALA A 108 46.70 114.48 22.61
CA ALA A 108 45.27 114.38 22.28
C ALA A 108 44.38 113.57 23.26
N GLY A 109 44.88 113.08 24.41
CA GLY A 109 44.03 112.50 25.46
C GLY A 109 43.36 111.14 25.15
N LEU A 110 43.98 110.30 24.31
CA LEU A 110 43.40 109.05 23.76
C LEU A 110 43.63 107.77 24.62
N SER A 111 44.10 107.87 25.86
CA SER A 111 44.36 106.70 26.72
C SER A 111 43.11 105.95 27.22
N SER A 112 41.89 106.49 27.05
CA SER A 112 40.65 105.83 27.53
C SER A 112 40.04 104.81 26.54
N LEU A 113 40.43 104.83 25.26
CA LEU A 113 39.81 103.99 24.22
C LEU A 113 40.29 102.53 24.24
N HIS A 114 41.51 102.27 24.73
CA HIS A 114 42.07 100.92 24.74
C HIS A 114 41.31 99.97 25.68
N GLY A 115 40.89 100.47 26.86
CA GLY A 115 40.14 99.65 27.83
C GLY A 115 38.73 99.26 27.36
N ILE A 116 38.10 100.05 26.48
CA ILE A 116 36.78 99.73 25.92
C ILE A 116 36.89 98.59 24.89
N ILE A 117 37.97 98.59 24.11
CA ILE A 117 38.20 97.56 23.08
C ILE A 117 38.45 96.20 23.74
N GLU A 118 39.28 96.14 24.79
CA GLU A 118 39.50 94.88 25.53
C GLU A 118 38.22 94.33 26.18
N ALA A 119 37.34 95.21 26.69
CA ALA A 119 36.07 94.79 27.28
C ALA A 119 35.14 94.14 26.25
N LEU A 120 35.03 94.73 25.05
CA LEU A 120 34.21 94.21 23.95
C LEU A 120 34.75 92.88 23.39
N GLU A 121 36.07 92.72 23.32
CA GLU A 121 36.69 91.45 22.91
C GLU A 121 36.39 90.32 23.89
N LYS A 122 36.38 90.62 25.20
CA LYS A 122 36.06 89.65 26.25
C LYS A 122 34.59 89.22 26.20
N GLU A 123 33.67 90.18 26.05
CA GLU A 123 32.23 89.91 25.94
C GLU A 123 31.90 89.07 24.69
N SER A 124 32.55 89.38 23.56
CA SER A 124 32.46 88.58 22.34
C SER A 124 32.92 87.12 22.54
N ALA A 125 34.05 86.93 23.22
CA ALA A 125 34.61 85.60 23.48
C ALA A 125 33.75 84.75 24.44
N ASP A 126 33.05 85.37 25.38
CA ASP A 126 32.14 84.71 26.31
C ASP A 126 30.83 84.25 25.63
N LEU A 127 30.36 85.00 24.63
CA LEU A 127 29.16 84.67 23.84
C LEU A 127 29.44 83.63 22.75
N PHE A 128 30.52 83.80 21.99
CA PHE A 128 30.86 82.92 20.87
C PHE A 128 32.37 82.81 20.68
N LYS A 129 32.86 81.59 20.55
CA LYS A 129 34.26 81.33 20.19
C LYS A 129 34.31 80.30 19.08
N ALA A 130 35.00 80.61 17.99
CA ALA A 130 35.24 79.67 16.91
C ALA A 130 35.96 78.44 17.46
N GLY A 131 35.30 77.27 17.42
CA GLY A 131 35.81 76.00 17.97
C GLY A 131 35.62 75.81 19.49
N GLY A 132 35.05 76.78 20.21
CA GLY A 132 34.76 76.66 21.64
C GLY A 132 33.53 75.80 21.93
N SER A 133 33.49 75.11 23.07
CA SER A 133 32.33 74.34 23.54
C SER A 133 31.61 74.97 24.73
N LYS A 134 32.25 75.92 25.41
CA LYS A 134 31.75 76.56 26.63
C LYS A 134 30.88 77.82 26.42
N PRO A 135 31.10 78.66 25.39
CA PRO A 135 30.28 79.86 25.15
C PRO A 135 28.80 79.51 24.93
N GLU A 136 27.92 80.40 25.37
CA GLU A 136 26.46 80.25 25.37
C GLU A 136 25.90 79.84 23.98
N ILE A 137 26.33 80.51 22.92
CA ILE A 137 25.84 80.27 21.55
C ILE A 137 26.29 78.89 21.03
N ASN A 138 27.52 78.49 21.35
CA ASN A 138 28.05 77.18 20.93
C ASN A 138 27.35 76.02 21.66
N LYS A 139 27.02 76.19 22.96
CA LYS A 139 26.27 75.20 23.75
C LYS A 139 24.84 75.03 23.23
N THR A 140 24.12 76.13 23.03
CA THR A 140 22.74 76.12 22.55
C THR A 140 22.63 75.52 21.13
N THR A 141 23.59 75.84 20.26
CA THR A 141 23.65 75.25 18.90
C THR A 141 23.87 73.74 18.94
N LYS A 142 24.76 73.24 19.83
CA LYS A 142 24.97 71.80 20.01
C LYS A 142 23.72 71.12 20.55
N HIS A 143 23.05 71.72 21.52
CA HIS A 143 21.81 71.18 22.08
C HIS A 143 20.68 71.13 21.04
N PHE A 144 20.55 72.17 20.21
CA PHE A 144 19.61 72.17 19.09
C PHE A 144 19.92 71.06 18.07
N GLN A 145 21.20 70.85 17.75
CA GLN A 145 21.62 69.76 16.85
C GLN A 145 21.34 68.37 17.44
N SER A 146 21.53 68.17 18.74
CA SER A 146 21.18 66.90 19.40
C SER A 146 19.67 66.65 19.39
N LEU A 147 18.85 67.65 19.71
CA LEU A 147 17.39 67.53 19.66
C LEU A 147 16.89 67.25 18.24
N LYS A 148 17.48 67.91 17.23
CA LYS A 148 17.16 67.65 15.82
C LYS A 148 17.54 66.23 15.37
N LYS A 149 18.60 65.67 15.95
CA LYS A 149 19.00 64.28 15.71
C LYS A 149 18.05 63.30 16.40
N GLU A 150 17.70 63.55 17.66
CA GLU A 150 16.76 62.75 18.44
C GLU A 150 15.37 62.70 17.79
N ILE A 151 14.84 63.84 17.34
CA ILE A 151 13.59 63.88 16.56
C ILE A 151 13.69 63.03 15.31
N ARG A 152 14.83 63.05 14.60
CA ARG A 152 15.03 62.26 13.38
C ARG A 152 15.15 60.76 13.67
N ASP A 153 15.81 60.39 14.76
CA ASP A 153 16.04 58.99 15.14
C ASP A 153 14.75 58.35 15.69
N LEU A 154 13.92 59.13 16.41
CA LEU A 154 12.61 58.70 16.91
C LEU A 154 11.49 58.77 15.86
N SER A 155 11.69 59.52 14.78
CA SER A 155 10.70 59.62 13.70
C SER A 155 10.92 58.54 12.65
N LEU A 156 9.88 57.77 12.34
CA LEU A 156 9.92 56.89 11.18
C LEU A 156 9.77 57.74 9.90
N PRO A 157 10.74 57.71 8.97
CA PRO A 157 10.60 58.43 7.71
C PRO A 157 9.37 57.93 6.94
N GLY A 158 8.51 58.83 6.47
CA GLY A 158 7.31 58.47 5.72
C GLY A 158 7.57 57.59 4.50
N SER A 159 8.78 57.66 3.92
CA SER A 159 9.22 56.77 2.84
C SER A 159 9.47 55.32 3.28
N LYS A 160 9.93 55.09 4.52
CA LYS A 160 10.07 53.73 5.08
C LYS A 160 8.71 53.14 5.46
N TRP A 161 7.83 53.96 6.04
CA TRP A 161 6.44 53.56 6.32
C TRP A 161 5.73 53.14 5.03
N LYS A 162 5.73 54.02 4.02
CA LYS A 162 5.05 53.77 2.76
C LYS A 162 5.58 52.53 2.03
N LYS A 163 6.90 52.28 2.06
CA LYS A 163 7.46 51.03 1.53
C LYS A 163 6.96 49.79 2.26
N GLN A 164 6.78 49.84 3.58
CA GLN A 164 6.26 48.70 4.33
C GLN A 164 4.76 48.52 4.18
N GLU A 165 4.02 49.62 4.03
CA GLU A 165 2.61 49.62 3.68
C GLU A 165 2.39 49.00 2.29
N ASP A 166 3.15 49.41 1.28
CA ASP A 166 3.10 48.83 -0.06
C ASP A 166 3.46 47.33 -0.06
N LEU A 167 4.47 46.93 0.74
CA LEU A 167 4.84 45.52 0.91
C LEU A 167 3.74 44.71 1.61
N PHE A 168 3.09 45.29 2.61
CA PHE A 168 1.98 44.66 3.31
C PHE A 168 0.77 44.49 2.40
N GLU A 169 0.40 45.54 1.64
CA GLU A 169 -0.71 45.48 0.67
C GLU A 169 -0.45 44.43 -0.41
N THR A 170 0.77 44.41 -0.97
CA THR A 170 1.13 43.43 -2.01
C THR A 170 1.17 41.99 -1.47
N ALA A 171 1.74 41.77 -0.28
CA ALA A 171 1.76 40.45 0.35
C ALA A 171 0.35 39.98 0.74
N SER A 172 -0.49 40.87 1.27
CA SER A 172 -1.90 40.59 1.60
C SER A 172 -2.71 40.24 0.35
N ALA A 173 -2.54 41.00 -0.74
CA ALA A 173 -3.19 40.71 -2.01
C ALA A 173 -2.73 39.36 -2.60
N GLN A 174 -1.44 39.03 -2.46
CA GLN A 174 -0.92 37.71 -2.86
C GLN A 174 -1.50 36.59 -2.02
N LEU A 175 -1.60 36.76 -0.69
CA LEU A 175 -2.20 35.78 0.20
C LEU A 175 -3.64 35.45 -0.21
N VAL A 176 -4.48 36.48 -0.39
CA VAL A 176 -5.88 36.31 -0.81
C VAL A 176 -5.97 35.56 -2.15
N LYS A 177 -5.12 35.93 -3.12
CA LYS A 177 -5.10 35.26 -4.42
C LYS A 177 -4.70 33.78 -4.30
N THR A 178 -3.64 33.48 -3.55
CA THR A 178 -3.17 32.11 -3.34
C THR A 178 -4.19 31.28 -2.55
N GLU A 179 -4.88 31.85 -1.57
CA GLU A 179 -5.97 31.17 -0.86
C GLU A 179 -7.13 30.82 -1.80
N GLN A 180 -7.48 31.74 -2.70
CA GLN A 180 -8.52 31.51 -3.69
C GLN A 180 -8.14 30.42 -4.70
N GLU A 181 -6.89 30.43 -5.18
CA GLU A 181 -6.33 29.37 -6.02
C GLU A 181 -6.34 28.01 -5.31
N ARG A 182 -5.90 27.96 -4.04
CA ARG A 182 -5.94 26.75 -3.21
C ARG A 182 -7.36 26.22 -3.06
N ASN A 183 -8.33 27.09 -2.78
CA ASN A 183 -9.73 26.70 -2.62
C ASN A 183 -10.31 26.14 -3.93
N ASN A 184 -9.98 26.76 -5.08
CA ASN A 184 -10.38 26.26 -6.40
C ASN A 184 -9.77 24.89 -6.70
N CYS A 185 -8.47 24.72 -6.46
CA CYS A 185 -7.80 23.42 -6.64
C CYS A 185 -8.40 22.35 -5.72
N ARG A 186 -8.75 22.68 -4.47
CA ARG A 186 -9.40 21.75 -3.55
C ARG A 186 -10.80 21.37 -4.01
N ALA A 187 -11.59 22.33 -4.49
CA ALA A 187 -12.92 22.06 -5.04
C ALA A 187 -12.85 21.14 -6.26
N GLU A 188 -11.88 21.37 -7.16
CA GLU A 188 -11.67 20.53 -8.33
C GLU A 188 -11.18 19.12 -7.96
N LEU A 189 -10.29 19.01 -6.98
CA LEU A 189 -9.83 17.72 -6.46
C LEU A 189 -10.98 16.91 -5.85
N GLU A 190 -11.86 17.54 -5.06
CA GLU A 190 -13.05 16.86 -4.53
C GLU A 190 -14.07 16.50 -5.64
N ARG A 191 -14.21 17.33 -6.68
CA ARG A 191 -15.00 16.99 -7.89
C ARG A 191 -14.43 15.76 -8.59
N LEU A 192 -13.13 15.70 -8.82
CA LEU A 192 -12.45 14.57 -9.47
C LEU A 192 -12.51 13.30 -8.62
N LYS A 193 -12.36 13.40 -7.29
CA LYS A 193 -12.54 12.26 -6.38
C LYS A 193 -13.97 11.71 -6.43
N ARG A 194 -14.99 12.59 -6.43
CA ARG A 194 -16.40 12.16 -6.59
C ARG A 194 -16.62 11.45 -7.93
N LEU A 195 -16.07 11.99 -9.02
CA LEU A 195 -16.13 11.34 -10.33
C LEU A 195 -15.42 9.98 -10.32
N LYS A 196 -14.22 9.88 -9.75
CA LYS A 196 -13.48 8.61 -9.63
C LYS A 196 -14.25 7.57 -8.80
N ARG A 197 -14.94 7.98 -7.73
CA ARG A 197 -15.81 7.10 -6.93
C ARG A 197 -17.07 6.67 -7.69
N ALA A 198 -17.65 7.56 -8.50
CA ALA A 198 -18.87 7.28 -9.27
C ALA A 198 -18.60 6.48 -10.56
N MET A 199 -17.39 6.57 -11.13
CA MET A 199 -17.03 5.98 -12.42
C MET A 199 -17.25 4.46 -12.51
N PRO A 200 -16.89 3.63 -11.51
CA PRO A 200 -17.19 2.21 -11.54
C PRO A 200 -18.69 1.95 -11.64
N TYR A 201 -19.51 2.63 -10.84
CA TYR A 201 -20.96 2.47 -10.85
C TYR A 201 -21.61 2.98 -12.15
N LEU A 202 -21.08 4.07 -12.72
CA LEU A 202 -21.54 4.58 -14.02
C LEU A 202 -21.20 3.61 -15.16
N SER A 203 -20.01 3.00 -15.12
CA SER A 203 -19.61 1.95 -16.06
C SER A 203 -20.52 0.73 -15.90
N THR A 204 -20.71 0.22 -14.68
CA THR A 204 -21.60 -0.91 -14.44
C THR A 204 -23.02 -0.61 -14.90
N ARG A 205 -23.55 0.59 -14.60
CA ARG A 205 -24.87 1.01 -15.08
C ARG A 205 -24.93 1.06 -16.59
N HIS A 206 -23.91 1.58 -17.25
CA HIS A 206 -23.84 1.64 -18.71
C HIS A 206 -23.83 0.22 -19.31
N ASP A 207 -22.96 -0.66 -18.81
CA ASP A 207 -22.88 -2.06 -19.24
C ASP A 207 -24.21 -2.81 -19.01
N MET A 208 -24.87 -2.56 -17.88
CA MET A 208 -26.17 -3.18 -17.58
C MET A 208 -27.28 -2.64 -18.48
N LEU A 209 -27.28 -1.35 -18.79
CA LEU A 209 -28.24 -0.75 -19.72
C LEU A 209 -28.00 -1.20 -21.16
N GLU A 210 -26.75 -1.36 -21.59
CA GLU A 210 -26.43 -1.96 -22.89
C GLU A 210 -26.91 -3.41 -22.94
N LYS A 211 -26.64 -4.21 -21.90
CA LYS A 211 -27.16 -5.58 -21.79
C LYS A 211 -28.68 -5.63 -21.82
N LEU A 212 -29.34 -4.71 -21.12
CA LEU A 212 -30.81 -4.62 -21.08
C LEU A 212 -31.38 -4.20 -22.44
N ASN A 213 -30.78 -3.21 -23.10
CA ASN A 213 -31.18 -2.80 -24.45
C ASN A 213 -30.92 -3.91 -25.48
N ALA A 214 -29.84 -4.67 -25.33
CA ALA A 214 -29.53 -5.82 -26.19
C ALA A 214 -30.55 -6.97 -26.04
N LEU A 215 -31.21 -7.08 -24.89
CA LEU A 215 -32.30 -8.04 -24.68
C LEU A 215 -33.62 -7.63 -25.37
N GLY A 216 -33.75 -6.37 -25.81
CA GLY A 216 -34.93 -5.87 -26.54
C GLY A 216 -36.19 -5.69 -25.67
N SER A 217 -37.35 -5.43 -26.31
CA SER A 217 -38.64 -5.44 -25.62
C SER A 217 -38.99 -6.88 -25.27
N LEU A 218 -38.82 -7.23 -24.00
CA LEU A 218 -39.30 -8.50 -23.46
C LEU A 218 -40.81 -8.39 -23.22
N ASP A 219 -41.58 -8.50 -24.29
CA ASP A 219 -43.03 -8.69 -24.19
C ASP A 219 -43.27 -9.93 -23.33
N HIS A 220 -44.16 -9.79 -22.33
CA HIS A 220 -44.39 -10.71 -21.21
C HIS A 220 -44.05 -12.18 -21.51
N LEU A 221 -42.91 -12.64 -20.97
CA LEU A 221 -42.55 -14.05 -20.96
C LEU A 221 -43.62 -14.81 -20.16
N PRO A 222 -44.19 -15.90 -20.70
CA PRO A 222 -45.19 -16.68 -19.99
C PRO A 222 -44.59 -17.31 -18.72
N GLU A 223 -45.40 -17.51 -17.69
CA GLU A 223 -44.94 -17.96 -16.35
C GLU A 223 -44.15 -19.28 -16.39
N ASN A 224 -44.39 -20.13 -17.40
CA ASN A 224 -43.71 -21.41 -17.62
C ASN A 224 -42.48 -21.33 -18.56
N PHE A 225 -41.98 -20.14 -18.87
CA PHE A 225 -40.87 -19.95 -19.82
C PHE A 225 -39.59 -20.73 -19.46
N LEU A 226 -39.24 -20.80 -18.17
CA LEU A 226 -38.05 -21.54 -17.72
C LEU A 226 -38.21 -23.05 -17.94
N GLU A 227 -39.40 -23.59 -17.70
CA GLU A 227 -39.70 -25.00 -17.96
C GLU A 227 -39.65 -25.29 -19.46
N SER A 228 -40.33 -24.49 -20.28
CA SER A 228 -40.31 -24.63 -21.75
C SER A 228 -38.91 -24.46 -22.35
N LEU A 229 -38.07 -23.58 -21.79
CA LEU A 229 -36.67 -23.42 -22.21
C LEU A 229 -35.83 -24.64 -21.84
N SER A 230 -36.03 -25.20 -20.64
CA SER A 230 -35.33 -26.40 -20.19
C SER A 230 -35.71 -27.63 -21.02
N GLU A 231 -36.99 -27.78 -21.35
CA GLU A 231 -37.50 -28.84 -22.23
C GLU A 231 -36.94 -28.68 -23.64
N SER A 232 -37.00 -27.46 -24.19
CA SER A 232 -36.44 -27.16 -25.53
C SER A 232 -34.94 -27.44 -25.60
N ARG A 233 -34.16 -27.11 -24.55
CA ARG A 233 -32.73 -27.42 -24.49
C ARG A 233 -32.47 -28.92 -24.39
N SER A 234 -33.22 -29.62 -23.53
CA SER A 234 -33.16 -31.08 -23.45
C SER A 234 -33.48 -31.72 -24.80
N ASP A 235 -34.48 -31.20 -25.51
CA ASP A 235 -34.90 -31.72 -26.80
C ASP A 235 -33.86 -31.41 -27.89
N ILE A 236 -33.28 -30.21 -27.91
CA ILE A 236 -32.15 -29.87 -28.79
C ILE A 236 -30.96 -30.81 -28.55
N GLU A 237 -30.60 -31.11 -27.30
CA GLU A 237 -29.53 -32.06 -27.00
C GLU A 237 -29.88 -33.50 -27.42
N LYS A 238 -31.11 -33.95 -27.13
CA LYS A 238 -31.58 -35.30 -27.51
C LYS A 238 -31.64 -35.46 -29.02
N PHE A 239 -32.25 -34.52 -29.73
CA PHE A 239 -32.37 -34.56 -31.19
C PHE A 239 -31.04 -34.27 -31.88
N GLY A 240 -30.19 -33.42 -31.32
CA GLY A 240 -28.82 -33.19 -31.81
C GLY A 240 -27.95 -34.44 -31.72
N LYS A 241 -28.03 -35.20 -30.62
CA LYS A 241 -27.37 -36.52 -30.50
C LYS A 241 -27.93 -37.51 -31.54
N LYS A 242 -29.25 -37.60 -31.68
CA LYS A 242 -29.88 -38.46 -32.71
C LYS A 242 -29.47 -38.09 -34.13
N LEU A 243 -29.36 -36.79 -34.43
CA LEU A 243 -28.93 -36.30 -35.74
C LEU A 243 -27.47 -36.72 -35.99
N LYS A 244 -26.57 -36.48 -35.04
CA LYS A 244 -25.16 -36.84 -35.15
C LYS A 244 -24.95 -38.35 -35.27
N ASP A 245 -25.70 -39.14 -34.52
CA ASP A 245 -25.67 -40.61 -34.61
C ASP A 245 -26.17 -41.07 -35.99
N ALA A 246 -27.26 -40.48 -36.50
CA ALA A 246 -27.80 -40.78 -37.82
C ALA A 246 -26.85 -40.35 -38.96
N GLU A 247 -26.18 -39.20 -38.83
CA GLU A 247 -25.16 -38.73 -39.77
C GLU A 247 -23.94 -39.65 -39.78
N SER A 248 -23.44 -40.04 -38.61
CA SER A 248 -22.32 -40.99 -38.51
C SER A 248 -22.68 -42.37 -39.07
N LEU A 249 -23.94 -42.80 -38.90
CA LEU A 249 -24.43 -44.05 -39.47
C LEU A 249 -24.57 -43.94 -40.99
N LYS A 250 -25.02 -42.79 -41.50
CA LYS A 250 -25.07 -42.49 -42.93
C LYS A 250 -23.67 -42.52 -43.54
N GLU A 251 -22.70 -41.82 -42.96
CA GLU A 251 -21.31 -41.80 -43.43
C GLU A 251 -20.71 -43.21 -43.45
N ARG A 252 -20.88 -43.99 -42.38
CA ARG A 252 -20.42 -45.39 -42.34
C ARG A 252 -21.09 -46.28 -43.38
N LEU A 253 -22.35 -46.04 -43.71
CA LEU A 253 -23.05 -46.78 -44.76
C LEU A 253 -22.60 -46.34 -46.15
N GLU A 254 -22.36 -45.05 -46.37
CA GLU A 254 -21.80 -44.52 -47.62
C GLU A 254 -20.38 -45.04 -47.86
N GLU A 255 -19.52 -45.09 -46.84
CA GLU A 255 -18.21 -45.74 -46.90
C GLU A 255 -18.34 -47.23 -47.25
N LYS A 256 -19.24 -47.96 -46.59
CA LYS A 256 -19.49 -49.38 -46.89
C LYS A 256 -20.01 -49.60 -48.30
N ILE A 257 -20.82 -48.68 -48.83
CA ILE A 257 -21.32 -48.74 -50.22
C ILE A 257 -20.17 -48.44 -51.19
N ALA A 258 -19.32 -47.46 -50.89
CA ALA A 258 -18.15 -47.12 -51.70
C ALA A 258 -17.10 -48.25 -51.72
N ASP A 259 -16.86 -48.92 -50.60
CA ASP A 259 -15.98 -50.09 -50.49
C ASP A 259 -16.58 -51.35 -51.13
N CYS A 260 -17.90 -51.36 -51.38
CA CYS A 260 -18.56 -52.45 -52.05
C CYS A 260 -18.31 -52.35 -53.56
N ALA A 261 -17.16 -52.90 -54.01
CA ALA A 261 -16.85 -53.05 -55.42
C ALA A 261 -17.74 -54.13 -56.07
N VAL A 262 -18.99 -53.76 -56.35
CA VAL A 262 -19.95 -54.60 -57.06
C VAL A 262 -19.49 -54.75 -58.51
N ARG A 263 -19.13 -55.97 -58.92
CA ARG A 263 -18.82 -56.26 -60.33
C ARG A 263 -20.13 -56.34 -61.12
N GLN A 264 -20.64 -55.18 -61.57
CA GLN A 264 -21.89 -55.11 -62.36
C GLN A 264 -21.89 -56.04 -63.58
N GLU A 265 -20.73 -56.32 -64.18
CA GLU A 265 -20.59 -57.26 -65.29
C GLU A 265 -21.07 -58.68 -64.95
N LEU A 266 -20.84 -59.13 -63.70
CA LEU A 266 -21.24 -60.46 -63.22
C LEU A 266 -22.73 -60.50 -62.83
N LEU A 267 -23.26 -59.41 -62.26
CA LEU A 267 -24.67 -59.28 -61.94
C LEU A 267 -25.55 -59.14 -63.18
N ASN A 268 -25.09 -58.42 -64.20
CA ASN A 268 -25.79 -58.32 -65.48
C ASN A 268 -25.89 -59.68 -66.19
N GLN A 269 -24.98 -60.61 -65.89
CA GLN A 269 -25.04 -62.00 -66.36
C GLN A 269 -25.67 -62.96 -65.36
N ALA A 270 -26.27 -62.49 -64.26
CA ALA A 270 -26.86 -63.36 -63.23
C ALA A 270 -27.90 -64.33 -63.79
N GLU A 271 -28.84 -63.84 -64.61
CA GLU A 271 -29.82 -64.70 -65.30
C GLU A 271 -29.14 -65.73 -66.21
N THR A 272 -28.02 -65.35 -66.84
CA THR A 272 -27.26 -66.24 -67.73
C THR A 272 -26.51 -67.30 -66.93
N VAL A 273 -25.92 -66.94 -65.79
CA VAL A 273 -25.21 -67.84 -64.86
C VAL A 273 -26.18 -68.79 -64.19
N GLU A 274 -27.34 -68.32 -63.72
CA GLU A 274 -28.39 -69.18 -63.15
C GLU A 274 -28.98 -70.12 -64.20
N ALA A 275 -29.26 -69.63 -65.42
CA ALA A 275 -29.71 -70.47 -66.51
C ALA A 275 -28.66 -71.52 -66.90
N LEU A 276 -27.37 -71.17 -66.90
CA LEU A 276 -26.28 -72.11 -67.14
C LEU A 276 -26.12 -73.11 -66.00
N HIS A 277 -26.30 -72.70 -64.73
CA HIS A 277 -26.24 -73.59 -63.57
C HIS A 277 -27.41 -74.60 -63.57
N GLN A 278 -28.63 -74.13 -63.79
CA GLN A 278 -29.82 -74.99 -63.96
C GLN A 278 -29.65 -75.94 -65.17
N ARG A 279 -29.06 -75.45 -66.27
CA ARG A 279 -28.74 -76.27 -67.45
C ARG A 279 -27.54 -77.21 -67.22
N LEU A 280 -26.66 -76.92 -66.28
CA LEU A 280 -25.54 -77.79 -65.94
C LEU A 280 -26.04 -79.08 -65.30
N GLY A 281 -27.05 -78.98 -64.42
CA GLY A 281 -27.73 -80.12 -63.83
C GLY A 281 -28.35 -81.03 -64.88
N THR A 282 -29.15 -80.46 -65.80
CA THR A 282 -29.77 -81.23 -66.89
C THR A 282 -28.75 -81.79 -67.89
N ARG A 283 -27.66 -81.07 -68.19
CA ARG A 283 -26.58 -81.55 -69.07
C ARG A 283 -25.75 -82.67 -68.43
N LEU A 284 -25.46 -82.59 -67.13
CA LEU A 284 -24.73 -83.64 -66.41
C LEU A 284 -25.59 -84.91 -66.25
N GLN A 285 -26.89 -84.74 -65.99
CA GLN A 285 -27.88 -85.83 -66.01
C GLN A 285 -27.94 -86.48 -67.41
N ALA A 286 -28.14 -85.68 -68.47
CA ALA A 286 -28.18 -86.17 -69.84
C ALA A 286 -26.86 -86.82 -70.30
N LYS A 287 -25.70 -86.37 -69.80
CA LYS A 287 -24.39 -87.03 -70.07
C LYS A 287 -24.27 -88.38 -69.38
N LYS A 288 -24.79 -88.53 -68.16
CA LYS A 288 -24.87 -89.81 -67.46
C LYS A 288 -25.90 -90.76 -68.09
N ASP A 289 -27.00 -90.22 -68.60
CA ASP A 289 -28.09 -91.01 -69.18
C ASP A 289 -27.85 -91.38 -70.65
N LYS A 290 -27.02 -90.63 -71.39
CA LYS A 290 -26.75 -90.84 -72.82
C LYS A 290 -26.28 -92.27 -73.16
N PRO A 291 -25.34 -92.90 -72.44
CA PRO A 291 -24.97 -94.29 -72.69
C PRO A 291 -26.14 -95.25 -72.45
N GLY A 292 -26.92 -95.03 -71.37
CA GLY A 292 -28.08 -95.85 -71.03
C GLY A 292 -29.21 -95.75 -72.05
N VAL A 293 -29.53 -94.54 -72.52
CA VAL A 293 -30.57 -94.32 -73.55
C VAL A 293 -30.10 -94.80 -74.92
N HIS A 294 -28.81 -94.66 -75.25
CA HIS A 294 -28.27 -95.18 -76.50
C HIS A 294 -28.24 -96.72 -76.52
N ASP A 295 -27.83 -97.34 -75.41
CA ASP A 295 -27.91 -98.80 -75.24
C ASP A 295 -29.36 -99.28 -75.27
N GLN A 296 -30.29 -98.53 -74.69
CA GLN A 296 -31.73 -98.84 -74.78
C GLN A 296 -32.24 -98.70 -76.22
N MET A 297 -31.87 -97.65 -76.95
CA MET A 297 -32.27 -97.47 -78.34
C MET A 297 -31.76 -98.61 -79.23
N ILE A 298 -30.49 -98.99 -79.08
CA ILE A 298 -29.91 -100.13 -79.81
C ILE A 298 -30.61 -101.41 -79.38
N ARG A 299 -30.75 -101.68 -78.08
CA ARG A 299 -31.43 -102.89 -77.57
C ARG A 299 -32.88 -102.98 -78.03
N TYR A 300 -33.63 -101.88 -78.08
CA TYR A 300 -35.02 -101.88 -78.53
C TYR A 300 -35.13 -101.99 -80.06
N ARG A 301 -34.24 -101.37 -80.84
CA ARG A 301 -34.18 -101.58 -82.30
C ARG A 301 -33.75 -103.00 -82.66
N THR A 302 -32.74 -103.55 -81.99
CA THR A 302 -32.29 -104.93 -82.20
C THR A 302 -33.34 -105.92 -81.73
N LYS A 303 -33.99 -105.70 -80.58
CA LYS A 303 -35.13 -106.52 -80.13
C LYS A 303 -36.31 -106.43 -81.10
N ALA A 304 -36.70 -105.24 -81.54
CA ALA A 304 -37.77 -105.06 -82.52
C ALA A 304 -37.44 -105.78 -83.82
N ALA A 305 -36.21 -105.65 -84.35
CA ALA A 305 -35.77 -106.35 -85.55
C ALA A 305 -35.77 -107.88 -85.38
N THR A 306 -35.26 -108.41 -84.26
CA THR A 306 -35.27 -109.86 -83.99
C THR A 306 -36.67 -110.42 -83.74
N LEU A 307 -37.54 -109.67 -83.05
CA LEU A 307 -38.93 -110.10 -82.81
C LEU A 307 -39.77 -110.02 -84.08
N LEU A 308 -39.53 -109.04 -84.96
CA LEU A 308 -40.15 -108.99 -86.28
C LEU A 308 -39.70 -110.17 -87.15
N ASN A 309 -38.38 -110.46 -87.20
CA ASN A 309 -37.83 -111.59 -87.96
C ASN A 309 -38.29 -112.96 -87.44
N GLN A 310 -38.65 -113.07 -86.16
CA GLN A 310 -39.18 -114.31 -85.57
C GLN A 310 -40.67 -114.53 -85.86
N VAL A 311 -41.42 -113.47 -86.21
CA VAL A 311 -42.84 -113.57 -86.56
C VAL A 311 -43.02 -113.70 -88.08
N VAL A 312 -42.22 -112.97 -88.88
CA VAL A 312 -42.12 -113.12 -90.35
C VAL A 312 -40.67 -112.85 -90.78
N PRO A 313 -39.95 -113.84 -91.35
CA PRO A 313 -38.57 -113.62 -91.83
C PRO A 313 -38.52 -112.60 -92.98
N GLY A 314 -37.66 -111.58 -92.89
CA GLY A 314 -37.36 -110.63 -93.97
C GLY A 314 -38.17 -109.32 -94.00
N LEU A 315 -38.99 -109.04 -93.00
CA LEU A 315 -39.76 -107.79 -92.92
C LEU A 315 -38.97 -106.67 -92.21
N GLU A 316 -39.00 -105.44 -92.73
CA GLU A 316 -38.42 -104.27 -92.07
C GLU A 316 -39.44 -103.53 -91.17
N ILE A 317 -38.95 -102.87 -90.12
CA ILE A 317 -39.70 -102.21 -89.04
C ILE A 317 -40.68 -101.12 -89.55
N SER A 318 -40.53 -100.66 -90.80
CA SER A 318 -41.35 -99.65 -91.45
C SER A 318 -42.78 -100.12 -91.86
N ARG A 319 -43.15 -101.41 -91.69
CA ARG A 319 -44.47 -101.95 -92.10
C ARG A 319 -45.29 -102.62 -90.98
N ILE A 320 -45.29 -102.04 -89.78
CA ILE A 320 -45.91 -102.62 -88.56
C ILE A 320 -47.46 -102.59 -88.50
N ASN A 321 -48.14 -101.84 -89.37
CA ASN A 321 -49.59 -101.64 -89.24
C ASN A 321 -50.48 -102.82 -89.68
N GLU A 322 -49.92 -103.93 -90.18
CA GLU A 322 -50.68 -105.05 -90.75
C GLU A 322 -50.82 -106.30 -89.83
N ILE A 323 -50.10 -106.38 -88.70
CA ILE A 323 -50.05 -107.62 -87.86
C ILE A 323 -50.74 -107.45 -86.48
N LYS A 324 -51.50 -106.37 -86.30
CA LYS A 324 -52.14 -106.01 -85.02
C LYS A 324 -53.18 -107.01 -84.45
N PRO A 325 -53.91 -107.85 -85.23
CA PRO A 325 -54.94 -108.72 -84.64
C PRO A 325 -54.49 -110.07 -84.04
N PHE A 326 -53.23 -110.51 -84.23
CA PHE A 326 -52.78 -111.86 -83.83
C PHE A 326 -52.05 -111.95 -82.47
N ILE A 327 -51.72 -110.81 -81.85
CA ILE A 327 -50.83 -110.77 -80.66
C ILE A 327 -51.59 -110.93 -79.33
N ASP A 328 -52.91 -110.72 -79.31
CA ASP A 328 -53.69 -110.64 -78.07
C ASP A 328 -53.96 -111.98 -77.36
N LYS A 329 -53.57 -113.14 -77.91
CA LYS A 329 -53.72 -114.45 -77.25
C LYS A 329 -52.42 -115.05 -76.69
N ARG A 330 -51.28 -114.34 -76.75
CA ARG A 330 -49.97 -114.84 -76.26
C ARG A 330 -49.54 -114.27 -74.90
N GLN A 331 -50.22 -113.23 -74.40
CA GLN A 331 -49.82 -112.53 -73.16
C GLN A 331 -50.05 -113.34 -71.86
N ASP A 332 -50.95 -114.32 -71.84
CA ASP A 332 -51.28 -115.03 -70.60
C ASP A 332 -50.35 -116.22 -70.30
N ILE A 333 -49.68 -116.78 -71.32
CA ILE A 333 -48.79 -117.95 -71.14
C ILE A 333 -47.36 -117.54 -70.72
N LEU A 334 -46.92 -116.30 -70.98
CA LEU A 334 -45.57 -115.81 -70.65
C LEU A 334 -45.43 -115.19 -69.25
N LYS A 335 -46.54 -114.82 -68.59
CA LYS A 335 -46.50 -114.22 -67.24
C LYS A 335 -46.07 -115.22 -66.15
N LEU A 336 -46.44 -116.50 -66.28
CA LEU A 336 -46.15 -117.55 -65.29
C LEU A 336 -44.68 -118.03 -65.33
N GLY A 337 -43.98 -117.92 -66.46
CA GLY A 337 -42.58 -118.37 -66.59
C GLY A 337 -41.51 -117.39 -66.09
N ASN A 338 -41.77 -116.08 -66.14
CA ASN A 338 -40.79 -115.05 -65.76
C ASN A 338 -40.69 -114.79 -64.25
N GLN A 339 -41.70 -115.18 -63.46
CA GLN A 339 -41.68 -114.98 -62.00
C GLN A 339 -40.71 -115.94 -61.28
N TYR A 340 -40.47 -117.15 -61.81
CA TYR A 340 -39.59 -118.13 -61.17
C TYR A 340 -38.09 -117.84 -61.37
N ALA A 341 -37.69 -117.26 -62.51
CA ALA A 341 -36.28 -116.98 -62.82
C ALA A 341 -35.72 -115.71 -62.14
N GLY A 342 -36.56 -114.72 -61.81
CA GLY A 342 -36.16 -113.47 -61.15
C GLY A 342 -35.85 -113.62 -59.66
N LEU A 343 -36.57 -114.50 -58.96
CA LEU A 343 -36.39 -114.75 -57.53
C LEU A 343 -35.07 -115.47 -57.22
N ASN A 344 -34.62 -116.38 -58.09
CA ASN A 344 -33.42 -117.20 -57.84
C ASN A 344 -32.09 -116.44 -58.04
N ARG A 345 -32.06 -115.35 -58.83
CA ARG A 345 -30.87 -114.47 -58.96
C ARG A 345 -30.73 -113.47 -57.82
N SER A 346 -31.84 -112.98 -57.29
CA SER A 346 -31.84 -111.99 -56.20
C SER A 346 -31.33 -112.59 -54.88
N LEU A 347 -31.60 -113.87 -54.62
CA LEU A 347 -31.12 -114.59 -53.43
C LEU A 347 -29.58 -114.66 -53.35
N LYS A 348 -28.92 -115.02 -54.47
CA LYS A 348 -27.46 -115.21 -54.51
C LYS A 348 -26.64 -113.91 -54.41
N GLN A 349 -27.23 -112.76 -54.73
CA GLN A 349 -26.56 -111.46 -54.66
C GLN A 349 -26.67 -110.84 -53.26
N ALA A 350 -27.80 -111.06 -52.58
CA ALA A 350 -28.01 -110.65 -51.18
C ALA A 350 -27.06 -111.37 -50.21
N GLU A 351 -26.82 -112.68 -50.40
CA GLU A 351 -25.92 -113.48 -49.53
C GLU A 351 -24.46 -112.97 -49.53
N LYS A 352 -23.99 -112.37 -50.64
CA LYS A 352 -22.62 -111.82 -50.75
C LYS A 352 -22.46 -110.46 -50.08
N GLN A 353 -23.51 -109.63 -50.04
CA GLN A 353 -23.49 -108.32 -49.36
C GLN A 353 -23.52 -108.47 -47.83
N VAL A 354 -24.35 -109.39 -47.31
CA VAL A 354 -24.46 -109.67 -45.87
C VAL A 354 -23.12 -110.13 -45.26
N LYS A 355 -22.32 -110.92 -46.00
CA LYS A 355 -21.02 -111.42 -45.53
C LYS A 355 -19.92 -110.35 -45.45
N LYS A 356 -20.05 -109.25 -46.20
CA LYS A 356 -19.07 -108.15 -46.21
C LYS A 356 -19.40 -107.07 -45.17
N LEU A 357 -20.67 -106.78 -44.97
CA LEU A 357 -21.15 -105.81 -43.98
C LEU A 357 -20.99 -106.33 -42.54
N SER A 358 -21.22 -107.63 -42.31
CA SER A 358 -21.00 -108.27 -40.99
C SER A 358 -19.56 -108.19 -40.49
N GLY A 359 -18.55 -108.25 -41.38
CA GLY A 359 -17.13 -108.11 -41.01
C GLY A 359 -16.71 -106.69 -40.62
N LEU A 360 -17.33 -105.66 -41.21
CA LEU A 360 -17.10 -104.26 -40.85
C LEU A 360 -17.81 -103.88 -39.53
N LEU A 361 -19.00 -104.45 -39.31
CA LEU A 361 -19.79 -104.25 -38.10
C LEU A 361 -19.11 -104.84 -36.86
N MET A 362 -18.39 -105.96 -36.99
CA MET A 362 -17.64 -106.57 -35.89
C MET A 362 -16.43 -105.73 -35.45
N LYS A 363 -15.70 -105.12 -36.38
CA LYS A 363 -14.55 -104.24 -36.06
C LYS A 363 -14.99 -102.96 -35.35
N ALA A 364 -16.01 -102.28 -35.88
CA ALA A 364 -16.52 -101.05 -35.30
C ALA A 364 -17.13 -101.25 -33.89
N LYS A 365 -17.68 -102.44 -33.59
CA LYS A 365 -18.18 -102.78 -32.24
C LYS A 365 -17.05 -102.99 -31.22
N VAL A 366 -15.96 -103.66 -31.60
CA VAL A 366 -14.80 -103.88 -30.72
C VAL A 366 -14.11 -102.55 -30.37
N ASP A 367 -13.97 -101.65 -31.36
CA ASP A 367 -13.36 -100.33 -31.14
C ASP A 367 -14.24 -99.42 -30.25
N LEU A 368 -15.57 -99.61 -30.25
CA LEU A 368 -16.50 -98.86 -29.39
C LEU A 368 -16.56 -99.41 -27.94
N GLU A 369 -16.31 -100.70 -27.73
CA GLU A 369 -16.22 -101.33 -26.40
C GLU A 369 -14.88 -101.02 -25.69
N ALA A 370 -13.82 -100.68 -26.44
CA ALA A 370 -12.51 -100.32 -25.90
C ALA A 370 -12.41 -98.86 -25.39
N LEU A 371 -13.39 -98.00 -25.70
CA LEU A 371 -13.44 -96.60 -25.28
C LEU A 371 -14.19 -96.43 -23.94
N PRO A 372 -13.78 -95.49 -23.06
CA PRO A 372 -14.50 -95.18 -21.82
C PRO A 372 -15.97 -94.79 -22.04
N ALA A 373 -16.79 -94.95 -21.00
CA ALA A 373 -18.19 -94.53 -21.03
C ALA A 373 -18.32 -93.01 -21.28
N TYR A 374 -19.40 -92.60 -21.94
CA TYR A 374 -19.70 -91.19 -22.17
C TYR A 374 -19.87 -90.46 -20.84
N ILE A 375 -19.11 -89.38 -20.65
CA ILE A 375 -19.18 -88.52 -19.46
C ILE A 375 -19.80 -87.18 -19.89
N GLU A 376 -20.80 -86.73 -19.14
CA GLU A 376 -21.46 -85.44 -19.38
C GLU A 376 -20.53 -84.28 -18.95
N MET A 377 -20.17 -83.40 -19.89
CA MET A 377 -19.18 -82.33 -19.67
C MET A 377 -19.80 -80.96 -19.37
N SER A 378 -21.14 -80.86 -19.31
CA SER A 378 -21.90 -79.61 -19.22
C SER A 378 -21.60 -78.85 -17.92
N GLY A 379 -21.55 -79.56 -16.78
CA GLY A 379 -21.22 -79.02 -15.46
C GLY A 379 -19.81 -78.43 -15.38
N LEU A 380 -18.78 -79.25 -15.62
CA LEU A 380 -17.38 -78.80 -15.60
C LEU A 380 -17.06 -77.69 -16.63
N ALA A 381 -17.63 -77.74 -17.84
CA ALA A 381 -17.44 -76.68 -18.84
C ALA A 381 -18.09 -75.36 -18.43
N SER A 382 -19.19 -75.40 -17.68
CA SER A 382 -19.84 -74.21 -17.14
C SER A 382 -19.04 -73.61 -15.97
N ALA A 383 -18.50 -74.47 -15.08
CA ALA A 383 -17.65 -74.05 -13.97
C ALA A 383 -16.35 -73.40 -14.44
N VAL A 384 -15.66 -73.99 -15.43
CA VAL A 384 -14.46 -73.39 -16.04
C VAL A 384 -14.76 -72.05 -16.71
N LYS A 385 -15.89 -71.92 -17.43
CA LYS A 385 -16.32 -70.64 -18.00
C LYS A 385 -16.64 -69.57 -16.95
N SER A 386 -17.24 -69.95 -15.83
CA SER A 386 -17.53 -69.02 -14.73
C SER A 386 -16.25 -68.46 -14.12
N VAL A 387 -15.20 -69.28 -14.03
CA VAL A 387 -13.90 -68.86 -13.51
C VAL A 387 -13.14 -68.00 -14.53
N GLN A 388 -13.17 -68.35 -15.81
CA GLN A 388 -12.60 -67.52 -16.88
C GLN A 388 -13.26 -66.13 -16.98
N LYS A 389 -14.58 -66.03 -16.71
CA LYS A 389 -15.29 -64.75 -16.65
C LYS A 389 -14.87 -63.87 -15.47
N ALA A 390 -14.44 -64.48 -14.36
CA ALA A 390 -14.04 -63.76 -13.17
C ALA A 390 -12.60 -63.19 -13.25
N GLY A 391 -11.82 -63.61 -14.24
CA GLY A 391 -10.46 -63.11 -14.47
C GLY A 391 -9.43 -63.67 -13.48
N ASP A 392 -8.27 -63.02 -13.38
CA ASP A 392 -7.16 -63.44 -12.52
C ASP A 392 -7.34 -62.95 -11.07
N ILE A 393 -8.23 -63.61 -10.34
CA ILE A 393 -8.57 -63.24 -8.95
C ILE A 393 -7.34 -63.31 -8.03
N ASP A 394 -6.45 -64.29 -8.24
CA ASP A 394 -5.26 -64.47 -7.40
C ASP A 394 -4.27 -63.32 -7.54
N ARG A 395 -4.04 -62.83 -8.76
CA ARG A 395 -3.23 -61.62 -8.98
C ARG A 395 -3.84 -60.38 -8.32
N HIS A 396 -5.16 -60.19 -8.43
CA HIS A 396 -5.83 -59.04 -7.81
C HIS A 396 -5.72 -59.08 -6.28
N ILE A 397 -5.84 -60.27 -5.67
CA ILE A 397 -5.63 -60.44 -4.22
C ILE A 397 -4.19 -60.07 -3.81
N ARG A 398 -3.19 -60.49 -4.60
CA ARG A 398 -1.76 -60.16 -4.34
C ARG A 398 -1.46 -58.67 -4.51
N GLU A 399 -2.04 -58.03 -5.53
CA GLU A 399 -1.95 -56.59 -5.76
C GLU A 399 -2.58 -55.82 -4.59
N LEU A 400 -3.79 -56.18 -4.15
CA LEU A 400 -4.43 -55.60 -2.96
C LEU A 400 -3.60 -55.82 -1.69
N ASP A 401 -2.96 -56.97 -1.52
CA ASP A 401 -2.09 -57.23 -0.37
C ASP A 401 -0.86 -56.31 -0.33
N LEU A 402 -0.28 -56.04 -1.49
CA LEU A 402 0.84 -55.11 -1.60
C LEU A 402 0.37 -53.69 -1.29
N GLU A 403 -0.79 -53.28 -1.83
CA GLU A 403 -1.37 -51.96 -1.57
C GLU A 403 -1.79 -51.74 -0.11
N ILE A 404 -2.33 -52.76 0.56
CA ILE A 404 -2.66 -52.71 2.00
C ILE A 404 -1.38 -52.49 2.83
N LYS A 405 -0.29 -53.17 2.46
CA LYS A 405 1.01 -53.01 3.11
C LYS A 405 1.63 -51.64 2.85
N THR A 406 1.61 -51.15 1.62
CA THR A 406 2.16 -49.83 1.28
C THR A 406 1.40 -48.73 2.01
N HIS A 407 0.07 -48.72 1.95
CA HIS A 407 -0.77 -47.75 2.65
C HIS A 407 -0.54 -47.75 4.17
N ARG A 408 -0.35 -48.94 4.78
CA ARG A 408 0.02 -49.05 6.19
C ARG A 408 1.40 -48.46 6.47
N SER A 409 2.42 -48.80 5.68
CA SER A 409 3.79 -48.31 5.89
C SER A 409 3.92 -46.79 5.68
N SER A 410 3.19 -46.24 4.71
CA SER A 410 3.13 -44.79 4.47
C SER A 410 2.45 -44.08 5.64
N ALA A 411 1.29 -44.58 6.10
CA ALA A 411 0.62 -44.05 7.28
C ALA A 411 1.51 -44.12 8.54
N GLU A 412 2.27 -45.22 8.71
CA GLU A 412 3.26 -45.37 9.79
C GLU A 412 4.41 -44.36 9.72
N THR A 413 4.84 -44.01 8.51
CA THR A 413 5.93 -43.06 8.29
C THR A 413 5.47 -41.63 8.55
N GLU A 414 4.31 -41.24 8.02
CA GLU A 414 3.70 -39.93 8.25
C GLU A 414 3.32 -39.74 9.73
N ALA A 415 2.84 -40.80 10.40
CA ALA A 415 2.48 -40.73 11.82
C ALA A 415 3.67 -40.42 12.73
N LYS A 416 4.88 -40.89 12.38
CA LYS A 416 6.09 -40.56 13.15
C LYS A 416 6.49 -39.09 13.04
N GLN A 417 6.00 -38.37 12.02
CA GLN A 417 6.28 -36.95 11.82
C GLN A 417 5.22 -36.04 12.49
N LEU A 418 4.16 -36.61 13.05
CA LEU A 418 3.13 -35.87 13.78
C LEU A 418 3.59 -35.56 15.20
N VAL A 419 4.42 -34.55 15.39
CA VAL A 419 4.69 -33.98 16.72
C VAL A 419 3.56 -32.99 17.04
N PRO A 420 2.89 -33.05 18.21
CA PRO A 420 3.27 -33.71 19.47
C PRO A 420 2.55 -35.05 19.76
N TRP A 421 2.13 -35.81 18.74
CA TRP A 421 1.39 -37.06 18.92
C TRP A 421 2.32 -38.27 19.20
N GLU A 422 2.02 -39.04 20.25
CA GLU A 422 2.79 -40.23 20.66
C GLU A 422 1.97 -41.53 20.68
N GLY A 423 0.72 -41.50 20.19
CA GLY A 423 -0.20 -42.65 20.22
C GLY A 423 -0.03 -43.64 19.06
N ARG A 424 -0.84 -44.71 19.04
CA ARG A 424 -0.86 -45.65 17.90
C ARG A 424 -1.60 -45.04 16.70
N ILE A 425 -1.33 -45.57 15.53
CA ILE A 425 -1.86 -45.04 14.26
C ILE A 425 -3.36 -45.36 14.13
N ASP A 426 -3.80 -46.52 14.59
CA ASP A 426 -5.22 -46.87 14.54
C ASP A 426 -6.07 -45.97 15.46
N ASP A 427 -5.50 -45.43 16.55
CA ASP A 427 -6.18 -44.51 17.46
C ASP A 427 -6.54 -43.18 16.75
N LEU A 428 -5.76 -42.79 15.72
CA LEU A 428 -6.00 -41.59 14.93
C LEU A 428 -7.35 -41.61 14.21
N LEU A 429 -7.95 -42.77 13.92
CA LEU A 429 -9.29 -42.86 13.32
C LEU A 429 -10.39 -42.36 14.27
N SER A 430 -10.17 -42.51 15.57
CA SER A 430 -11.15 -42.19 16.63
C SER A 430 -10.91 -40.88 17.35
N LEU A 431 -9.75 -40.23 17.11
CA LEU A 431 -9.37 -39.01 17.81
C LEU A 431 -10.35 -37.85 17.56
N PRO A 432 -10.80 -37.09 18.56
CA PRO A 432 -11.70 -35.96 18.35
C PRO A 432 -10.92 -34.71 17.88
N ILE A 433 -10.55 -34.68 16.59
CA ILE A 433 -9.80 -33.57 16.00
C ILE A 433 -10.73 -32.35 15.80
N PRO A 434 -10.34 -31.14 16.25
CA PRO A 434 -11.09 -29.92 15.98
C PRO A 434 -11.23 -29.64 14.48
N TYR A 435 -12.31 -28.97 14.08
CA TYR A 435 -12.50 -28.58 12.68
C TYR A 435 -11.46 -27.53 12.25
N LEU A 436 -11.03 -27.60 10.98
CA LEU A 436 -10.11 -26.62 10.40
C LEU A 436 -10.65 -25.19 10.52
N ASP A 437 -11.96 -24.99 10.34
CA ASP A 437 -12.60 -23.68 10.49
C ASP A 437 -12.47 -23.13 11.91
N THR A 438 -12.56 -23.99 12.93
CA THR A 438 -12.34 -23.59 14.33
C THR A 438 -10.90 -23.13 14.52
N VAL A 439 -9.92 -23.90 14.02
CA VAL A 439 -8.50 -23.52 14.09
C VAL A 439 -8.21 -22.21 13.34
N ASN A 440 -8.83 -22.00 12.17
CA ASN A 440 -8.69 -20.78 11.40
C ASN A 440 -9.25 -19.57 12.15
N LYS A 441 -10.42 -19.71 12.78
CA LYS A 441 -10.98 -18.66 13.65
C LYS A 441 -10.04 -18.32 14.80
N PHE A 442 -9.48 -19.33 15.49
CA PHE A 442 -8.49 -19.07 16.53
C PHE A 442 -7.20 -18.44 15.99
N ALA A 443 -6.76 -18.79 14.79
CA ALA A 443 -5.61 -18.15 14.15
C ALA A 443 -5.87 -16.66 13.89
N ASP A 444 -7.05 -16.31 13.39
CA ASP A 444 -7.45 -14.94 13.11
C ASP A 444 -7.72 -14.16 14.41
N ASP A 445 -8.34 -14.79 15.41
CA ASP A 445 -8.62 -14.20 16.73
C ASP A 445 -7.32 -13.92 17.50
N ILE A 446 -6.37 -14.86 17.51
CA ILE A 446 -5.05 -14.67 18.14
C ILE A 446 -4.27 -13.59 17.41
N ARG A 447 -4.28 -13.59 16.07
CA ARG A 447 -3.61 -12.55 15.28
C ARG A 447 -4.21 -11.18 15.56
N GLY A 448 -5.53 -11.03 15.44
CA GLY A 448 -6.21 -9.76 15.70
C GLY A 448 -6.04 -9.27 17.15
N ALA A 449 -6.02 -10.18 18.13
CA ALA A 449 -5.73 -9.81 19.52
C ALA A 449 -4.25 -9.43 19.74
N SER A 450 -3.32 -10.11 19.06
CA SER A 450 -1.88 -9.81 19.14
C SER A 450 -1.55 -8.47 18.46
N ASP A 451 -2.07 -8.26 17.26
CA ASP A 451 -1.95 -7.01 16.52
C ASP A 451 -2.56 -5.86 17.33
N GLY A 452 -3.73 -6.08 17.94
CA GLY A 452 -4.35 -5.08 18.82
C GLY A 452 -3.54 -4.77 20.08
N VAL A 453 -2.80 -5.73 20.66
CA VAL A 453 -1.87 -5.44 21.76
C VAL A 453 -0.69 -4.61 21.25
N GLN A 454 -0.13 -4.98 20.10
CA GLN A 454 1.00 -4.25 19.51
C GLN A 454 0.62 -2.82 19.13
N ASP A 455 -0.55 -2.60 18.52
CA ASP A 455 -1.04 -1.26 18.15
C ASP A 455 -1.20 -0.35 19.38
N GLU A 456 -1.72 -0.89 20.49
CA GLU A 456 -1.88 -0.16 21.75
C GLU A 456 -0.53 0.11 22.42
N GLU A 457 0.42 -0.83 22.37
CA GLU A 457 1.79 -0.62 22.86
C GLU A 457 2.53 0.45 22.04
N GLU A 458 2.41 0.42 20.71
CA GLU A 458 3.00 1.44 19.82
C GLU A 458 2.38 2.83 20.05
N ALA A 459 1.05 2.91 20.19
CA ALA A 459 0.35 4.15 20.51
C ALA A 459 0.73 4.69 21.90
N LEU A 460 0.88 3.80 22.88
CA LEU A 460 1.33 4.15 24.24
C LEU A 460 2.74 4.73 24.20
N GLN A 461 3.66 4.08 23.47
CA GLN A 461 5.03 4.56 23.32
C GLN A 461 5.08 5.94 22.66
N GLN A 462 4.32 6.16 21.58
CA GLN A 462 4.24 7.47 20.92
C GLN A 462 3.70 8.57 21.87
N ALA A 463 2.64 8.27 22.63
CA ALA A 463 2.09 9.22 23.59
C ALA A 463 3.08 9.54 24.73
N GLN A 464 3.84 8.55 25.20
CA GLN A 464 4.89 8.75 26.21
C GLN A 464 6.06 9.57 25.68
N GLU A 465 6.49 9.36 24.43
CA GLU A 465 7.54 10.16 23.78
C GLU A 465 7.12 11.63 23.62
N GLU A 466 5.88 11.88 23.16
CA GLU A 466 5.32 13.23 23.02
C GLU A 466 5.16 13.94 24.38
N LEU A 467 4.67 13.23 25.41
CA LEU A 467 4.63 13.73 26.78
C LEU A 467 6.03 14.06 27.30
N GLY A 468 7.02 13.20 27.03
CA GLY A 468 8.42 13.41 27.40
C GLY A 468 9.00 14.68 26.75
N ARG A 469 8.66 14.94 25.48
CA ARG A 469 9.03 16.19 24.79
C ARG A 469 8.42 17.41 25.47
N ILE A 470 7.11 17.38 25.72
CA ILE A 470 6.39 18.50 26.35
C ILE A 470 6.90 18.76 27.78
N LYS A 471 7.10 17.71 28.58
CA LYS A 471 7.66 17.83 29.94
C LYS A 471 9.09 18.39 29.91
N SER A 472 9.88 18.07 28.89
CA SER A 472 11.21 18.66 28.69
C SER A 472 11.14 20.14 28.34
N GLU A 473 10.25 20.54 27.42
CA GLU A 473 10.00 21.95 27.08
C GLU A 473 9.51 22.76 28.29
N LEU A 474 8.59 22.22 29.08
CA LEU A 474 8.14 22.82 30.35
C LEU A 474 9.31 23.00 31.32
N GLY A 475 10.16 21.98 31.49
CA GLY A 475 11.34 22.05 32.36
C GLY A 475 12.39 23.06 31.88
N GLU A 476 12.54 23.30 30.58
CA GLU A 476 13.38 24.38 30.04
C GLU A 476 12.79 25.77 30.34
N MET A 477 11.47 25.89 30.26
CA MET A 477 10.76 27.12 30.62
C MET A 477 10.86 27.43 32.12
N GLU A 478 10.83 26.43 32.99
CA GLU A 478 11.01 26.62 34.44
C GLU A 478 12.45 26.97 34.81
N LYS A 479 13.44 26.35 34.15
CA LYS A 479 14.88 26.65 34.36
C LYS A 479 15.27 28.07 33.94
N SER A 480 14.54 28.68 33.02
CA SER A 480 14.76 30.07 32.58
C SER A 480 14.14 31.12 33.53
N GLY A 481 13.49 30.69 34.61
CA GLY A 481 12.88 31.53 35.65
C GLY A 481 11.45 31.07 35.97
N SER A 482 10.98 31.27 37.20
CA SER A 482 9.61 30.90 37.60
C SER A 482 8.58 31.61 36.72
N VAL A 483 7.71 30.86 36.03
CA VAL A 483 6.62 31.41 35.24
C VAL A 483 5.43 31.64 36.18
N PRO A 484 5.02 32.89 36.46
CA PRO A 484 3.91 33.12 37.38
C PRO A 484 2.61 32.60 36.78
N THR A 485 1.85 31.82 37.53
CA THR A 485 0.57 31.26 37.07
C THR A 485 -0.61 32.11 37.53
N VAL A 486 -1.76 31.98 36.84
CA VAL A 486 -3.00 32.65 37.26
C VAL A 486 -3.44 32.15 38.65
N GLU A 487 -3.19 30.88 38.95
CA GLU A 487 -3.48 30.25 40.24
C GLU A 487 -2.64 30.83 41.39
N GLU A 488 -1.35 31.12 41.14
CA GLU A 488 -0.51 31.83 42.11
C GLU A 488 -1.01 33.25 42.38
N LEU A 489 -1.48 33.96 41.34
CA LEU A 489 -2.09 35.29 41.52
C LEU A 489 -3.38 35.21 42.36
N ASP A 490 -4.22 34.21 42.12
CA ASP A 490 -5.45 34.00 42.90
C ASP A 490 -5.14 33.65 44.36
N GLN A 491 -4.13 32.81 44.63
CA GLN A 491 -3.69 32.51 46.01
C GLN A 491 -3.15 33.75 46.74
N VAL A 492 -2.37 34.59 46.06
CA VAL A 492 -1.84 35.84 46.62
C VAL A 492 -2.97 36.85 46.86
N ARG A 493 -3.96 36.91 45.96
CA ARG A 493 -5.16 37.75 46.14
C ARG A 493 -6.05 37.26 47.28
N ASP A 494 -6.25 35.95 47.41
CA ASP A 494 -7.01 35.35 48.51
C ASP A 494 -6.32 35.64 49.85
N SER A 495 -4.99 35.53 49.90
CA SER A 495 -4.20 35.86 51.10
C SER A 495 -4.33 37.35 51.47
N ARG A 496 -4.26 38.25 50.47
CA ARG A 496 -4.49 39.69 50.66
C ARG A 496 -5.92 39.98 51.13
N ASP A 497 -6.92 39.33 50.55
CA ASP A 497 -8.33 39.56 50.88
C ASP A 497 -8.66 39.03 52.28
N GLN A 498 -8.04 37.93 52.71
CA GLN A 498 -8.07 37.45 54.09
C GLN A 498 -7.45 38.47 55.05
N LEU A 499 -6.26 39.01 54.73
CA LEU A 499 -5.64 40.07 55.52
C LEU A 499 -6.54 41.31 55.62
N TRP A 500 -7.20 41.72 54.53
CA TRP A 500 -8.15 42.84 54.55
C TRP A 500 -9.36 42.57 55.45
N GLN A 501 -9.92 41.36 55.43
CA GLN A 501 -11.02 41.00 56.32
C GLN A 501 -10.62 41.11 57.79
N ILE A 502 -9.39 40.72 58.12
CA ILE A 502 -8.83 40.83 59.48
C ILE A 502 -8.64 42.31 59.86
N VAL A 503 -8.06 43.14 58.98
CA VAL A 503 -7.94 44.62 59.18
C VAL A 503 -9.31 45.24 59.45
N ARG A 504 -10.32 44.83 58.67
CA ARG A 504 -11.67 45.39 58.76
C ARG A 504 -12.35 45.03 60.08
N ARG A 505 -12.23 43.78 60.54
CA ARG A 505 -12.78 43.31 61.82
C ARG A 505 -12.11 43.99 63.02
N ASP A 506 -10.78 44.14 62.97
CA ASP A 506 -10.01 44.87 64.00
C ASP A 506 -10.44 46.34 64.11
N TRP A 507 -10.54 47.04 62.97
CA TRP A 507 -10.76 48.49 62.94
C TRP A 507 -12.22 48.91 63.14
N LEU A 508 -13.18 48.25 62.46
CA LEU A 508 -14.59 48.65 62.47
C LEU A 508 -15.41 47.93 63.56
N GLU A 509 -15.11 46.67 63.83
CA GLU A 509 -15.89 45.81 64.75
C GLU A 509 -15.23 45.70 66.14
N LYS A 510 -13.95 46.11 66.28
CA LYS A 510 -13.14 46.05 67.52
C LYS A 510 -13.08 44.63 68.12
N GLU A 511 -13.07 43.62 67.25
CA GLU A 511 -12.85 42.23 67.66
C GLU A 511 -11.36 41.98 67.95
N ASP A 512 -11.06 41.15 68.94
CA ASP A 512 -9.68 40.78 69.28
C ASP A 512 -9.17 39.70 68.31
N VAL A 513 -8.36 40.11 67.33
CA VAL A 513 -7.82 39.25 66.26
C VAL A 513 -6.41 38.70 66.57
N ALA A 514 -5.94 38.83 67.81
CA ALA A 514 -4.60 38.41 68.23
C ALA A 514 -4.31 36.91 68.04
N GLU A 515 -5.32 36.03 68.11
CA GLU A 515 -5.17 34.59 67.85
C GLU A 515 -5.08 34.25 66.35
N GLU A 516 -5.88 34.91 65.50
CA GLU A 516 -5.85 34.69 64.03
C GLU A 516 -4.52 35.17 63.43
N LEU A 517 -3.96 36.27 63.93
CA LEU A 517 -2.62 36.77 63.55
C LEU A 517 -1.49 35.79 63.88
N LYS A 518 -1.57 35.14 65.04
CA LYS A 518 -0.60 34.12 65.44
C LYS A 518 -0.68 32.88 64.56
N ASN A 519 -1.90 32.47 64.17
CA ASN A 519 -2.10 31.33 63.28
C ASN A 519 -1.59 31.59 61.86
N LEU A 520 -1.60 32.84 61.40
CA LEU A 520 -1.03 33.26 60.11
C LEU A 520 0.50 33.46 60.14
N GLY A 521 1.15 33.35 61.30
CA GLY A 521 2.62 33.42 61.43
C GLY A 521 3.21 34.81 61.09
N LEU A 522 2.40 35.86 61.14
CA LEU A 522 2.79 37.21 60.75
C LEU A 522 3.63 37.86 61.85
N SER A 523 4.88 38.21 61.53
CA SER A 523 5.82 38.86 62.45
C SER A 523 5.77 40.40 62.39
N LYS A 524 4.96 40.96 61.49
CA LYS A 524 4.81 42.41 61.26
C LYS A 524 3.46 42.90 61.77
N GLU A 525 3.34 44.21 61.98
CA GLU A 525 2.06 44.84 62.33
C GLU A 525 1.04 44.62 61.18
N LEU A 526 -0.24 44.44 61.54
CA LEU A 526 -1.33 44.10 60.63
C LEU A 526 -1.43 44.99 59.37
N PRO A 527 -1.27 46.32 59.49
CA PRO A 527 -1.27 47.22 58.33
C PRO A 527 -0.10 46.95 57.38
N ASP A 528 1.11 46.74 57.92
CA ASP A 528 2.32 46.48 57.12
C ASP A 528 2.21 45.15 56.36
N ALA A 529 1.64 44.13 57.01
CA ALA A 529 1.38 42.83 56.40
C ALA A 529 0.38 42.92 55.23
N TYR A 530 -0.67 43.72 55.39
CA TYR A 530 -1.65 43.97 54.33
C TYR A 530 -1.03 44.78 53.17
N GLU A 531 -0.27 45.85 53.45
CA GLU A 531 0.42 46.62 52.41
C GLU A 531 1.42 45.77 51.60
N GLU A 532 2.12 44.85 52.26
CA GLU A 532 3.00 43.88 51.60
C GLU A 532 2.20 42.88 50.75
N GLY A 533 1.06 42.39 51.25
CA GLY A 533 0.14 41.56 50.48
C GLY A 533 -0.43 42.25 49.23
N VAL A 534 -0.70 43.56 49.30
CA VAL A 534 -1.10 44.37 48.14
C VAL A 534 0.04 44.48 47.13
N ARG A 535 1.26 44.84 47.58
CA ARG A 535 2.43 44.93 46.69
C ARG A 535 2.75 43.60 46.01
N ASN A 536 2.69 42.49 46.74
CA ASN A 536 2.92 41.16 46.18
C ASN A 536 1.87 40.80 45.12
N ALA A 537 0.59 41.13 45.34
CA ALA A 537 -0.46 40.88 44.35
C ALA A 537 -0.27 41.74 43.08
N ASP A 538 0.15 42.99 43.24
CA ASP A 538 0.44 43.91 42.13
C ASP A 538 1.69 43.46 41.36
N ASP A 539 2.76 43.10 42.05
CA ASP A 539 4.01 42.59 41.45
C ASP A 539 3.75 41.30 40.63
N VAL A 540 2.99 40.34 41.17
CA VAL A 540 2.61 39.11 40.45
C VAL A 540 1.72 39.44 39.24
N SER A 541 0.79 40.38 39.37
CA SER A 541 -0.08 40.83 38.27
C SER A 541 0.72 41.54 37.15
N ASP A 542 1.67 42.39 37.50
CA ASP A 542 2.53 43.08 36.53
C ASP A 542 3.52 42.13 35.86
N HIS A 543 4.06 41.15 36.59
CA HIS A 543 4.86 40.06 36.02
C HIS A 543 4.05 39.20 35.05
N LEU A 544 2.81 38.81 35.40
CA LEU A 544 1.89 38.10 34.52
C LEU A 544 1.63 38.86 33.21
N ARG A 545 1.50 40.20 33.28
CA ARG A 545 1.28 41.03 32.11
C ARG A 545 2.53 41.15 31.24
N THR A 546 3.69 41.30 31.85
CA THR A 546 4.98 41.46 31.16
C THR A 546 5.42 40.15 30.48
N GLU A 547 5.12 39.02 31.10
CA GLU A 547 5.43 37.68 30.59
C GLU A 547 4.22 36.94 29.99
N ALA A 548 3.17 37.67 29.58
CA ALA A 548 1.89 37.09 29.16
C ALA A 548 2.01 36.00 28.06
N GLU A 549 2.91 36.19 27.08
CA GLU A 549 3.17 35.17 26.05
C GLU A 549 3.81 33.89 26.61
N ARG A 550 4.68 34.03 27.61
CA ARG A 550 5.36 32.90 28.26
C ARG A 550 4.41 32.14 29.18
N VAL A 551 3.56 32.85 29.92
CA VAL A 551 2.49 32.27 30.74
C VAL A 551 1.47 31.54 29.86
N HIS A 552 1.05 32.13 28.74
CA HIS A 552 0.14 31.46 27.81
C HIS A 552 0.76 30.19 27.21
N LYS A 553 2.04 30.22 26.82
CA LYS A 553 2.76 29.03 26.33
C LYS A 553 2.90 27.95 27.41
N TYR A 554 3.24 28.33 28.64
CA TYR A 554 3.34 27.41 29.76
C TYR A 554 1.99 26.75 30.08
N ALA A 555 0.91 27.54 30.19
CA ALA A 555 -0.44 27.02 30.39
C ALA A 555 -0.89 26.11 29.24
N HIS A 556 -0.55 26.45 27.99
CA HIS A 556 -0.84 25.61 26.83
C HIS A 556 -0.10 24.27 26.87
N LEU A 557 1.20 24.28 27.15
CA LEU A 557 2.03 23.08 27.26
C LEU A 557 1.63 22.23 28.46
N SER A 558 1.29 22.84 29.60
CA SER A 558 0.79 22.13 30.79
C SER A 558 -0.54 21.42 30.49
N ALA A 559 -1.50 22.12 29.87
CA ALA A 559 -2.76 21.52 29.45
C ALA A 559 -2.59 20.42 28.38
N GLN A 560 -1.57 20.52 27.52
CA GLN A 560 -1.22 19.43 26.59
C GLN A 560 -0.61 18.24 27.34
N ALA A 561 0.26 18.47 28.31
CA ALA A 561 0.86 17.41 29.13
C ALA A 561 -0.22 16.64 29.90
N GLU A 562 -1.17 17.32 30.54
CA GLU A 562 -2.31 16.68 31.21
C GLU A 562 -3.15 15.83 30.25
N LYS A 563 -3.43 16.33 29.04
CA LYS A 563 -4.14 15.55 28.01
C LYS A 563 -3.40 14.28 27.60
N PHE A 564 -2.09 14.36 27.43
CA PHE A 564 -1.28 13.18 27.09
C PHE A 564 -1.15 12.22 28.27
N ASP A 565 -1.06 12.70 29.52
CA ASP A 565 -1.11 11.85 30.71
C ASP A 565 -2.46 11.11 30.82
N GLU A 566 -3.59 11.78 30.59
CA GLU A 566 -4.90 11.10 30.50
C GLU A 566 -4.97 10.09 29.35
N GLN A 567 -4.41 10.44 28.19
CA GLN A 567 -4.37 9.54 27.03
C GLN A 567 -3.54 8.29 27.32
N ILE A 568 -2.39 8.44 27.96
CA ILE A 568 -1.51 7.34 28.38
C ILE A 568 -2.24 6.41 29.34
N GLN A 569 -2.96 6.94 30.34
CA GLN A 569 -3.75 6.11 31.26
C GLN A 569 -4.83 5.31 30.51
N ARG A 570 -5.53 5.93 29.56
CA ARG A 570 -6.53 5.24 28.74
C ARG A 570 -5.92 4.15 27.85
N LEU A 571 -4.77 4.43 27.24
CA LEU A 571 -4.04 3.46 26.40
C LEU A 571 -3.51 2.28 27.24
N GLN A 572 -3.00 2.53 28.45
CA GLN A 572 -2.59 1.47 29.37
C GLN A 572 -3.76 0.57 29.77
N GLU A 573 -4.90 1.16 30.14
CA GLU A 573 -6.11 0.37 30.45
C GLU A 573 -6.63 -0.42 29.23
N SER A 574 -6.52 0.13 28.02
CA SER A 574 -6.89 -0.54 26.77
C SER A 574 -5.94 -1.71 26.48
N GLY A 575 -4.64 -1.48 26.57
CA GLY A 575 -3.59 -2.48 26.41
C GLY A 575 -3.74 -3.64 27.40
N ASP A 576 -4.02 -3.36 28.68
CA ASP A 576 -4.29 -4.38 29.69
C ASP A 576 -5.51 -5.24 29.34
N LYS A 577 -6.57 -4.63 28.80
CA LYS A 577 -7.77 -5.36 28.34
C LYS A 577 -7.46 -6.22 27.11
N ALA A 578 -6.69 -5.69 26.16
CA ALA A 578 -6.25 -6.42 24.97
C ALA A 578 -5.36 -7.64 25.35
N ALA A 579 -4.40 -7.44 26.26
CA ALA A 579 -3.54 -8.50 26.78
C ALA A 579 -4.35 -9.58 27.52
N LYS A 580 -5.30 -9.18 28.38
CA LYS A 580 -6.22 -10.14 29.04
C LYS A 580 -7.02 -10.95 28.02
N ARG A 581 -7.55 -10.31 26.98
CA ARG A 581 -8.28 -10.99 25.90
C ARG A 581 -7.38 -12.01 25.19
N LEU A 582 -6.14 -11.65 24.86
CA LEU A 582 -5.18 -12.56 24.25
C LEU A 582 -4.91 -13.79 25.14
N THR A 583 -4.69 -13.60 26.44
CA THR A 583 -4.51 -14.75 27.37
C THR A 583 -5.75 -15.63 27.51
N GLN A 584 -6.95 -15.06 27.38
CA GLN A 584 -8.20 -15.82 27.41
C GLN A 584 -8.38 -16.65 26.14
N ILE A 585 -8.05 -16.08 24.97
CA ILE A 585 -8.07 -16.81 23.69
C ILE A 585 -7.05 -17.96 23.72
N ASP A 586 -5.84 -17.74 24.23
CA ASP A 586 -4.82 -18.81 24.36
C ASP A 586 -5.27 -19.94 25.30
N LYS A 587 -5.95 -19.62 26.41
CA LYS A 587 -6.55 -20.65 27.28
C LYS A 587 -7.64 -21.45 26.56
N SER A 588 -8.51 -20.76 25.83
CA SER A 588 -9.61 -21.38 25.08
C SER A 588 -9.09 -22.26 23.94
N TRP A 589 -8.01 -21.82 23.29
CA TRP A 589 -7.26 -22.60 22.32
C TRP A 589 -6.78 -23.92 22.94
N LYS A 590 -6.07 -23.87 24.07
CA LYS A 590 -5.57 -25.08 24.77
C LYS A 590 -6.69 -26.03 25.22
N GLU A 591 -7.86 -25.49 25.58
CA GLU A 591 -9.00 -26.29 26.04
C GLU A 591 -9.62 -27.16 24.94
N ILE A 592 -9.70 -26.65 23.70
CA ILE A 592 -10.23 -27.40 22.55
C ILE A 592 -9.39 -28.64 22.23
N TRP A 593 -8.08 -28.56 22.47
CA TRP A 593 -7.15 -29.67 22.24
C TRP A 593 -7.03 -30.65 23.40
N ARG A 594 -7.66 -30.37 24.55
CA ARG A 594 -7.67 -31.28 25.71
C ARG A 594 -8.28 -32.64 25.37
N GLY A 595 -9.29 -32.67 24.50
CA GLY A 595 -9.91 -33.91 24.01
C GLY A 595 -8.98 -34.79 23.17
N CYS A 596 -7.94 -34.21 22.56
CA CYS A 596 -6.91 -34.94 21.81
C CYS A 596 -5.76 -35.43 22.70
N GLY A 597 -5.65 -34.95 23.93
CA GLY A 597 -4.52 -35.26 24.82
C GLY A 597 -3.19 -34.62 24.39
N ILE A 598 -3.24 -33.56 23.56
CA ILE A 598 -2.06 -32.89 22.98
C ILE A 598 -2.00 -31.45 23.49
N THR A 599 -0.81 -30.96 23.81
CA THR A 599 -0.56 -29.52 23.99
C THR A 599 -0.39 -28.87 22.62
N PRO A 600 -1.33 -28.02 22.17
CA PRO A 600 -1.29 -27.48 20.83
C PRO A 600 -0.14 -26.48 20.66
N LEU A 601 0.46 -26.51 19.47
CA LEU A 601 1.41 -25.49 19.01
C LEU A 601 0.65 -24.26 18.48
N SER A 602 1.32 -23.40 17.70
CA SER A 602 0.66 -22.27 17.07
C SER A 602 -0.49 -22.74 16.16
N PRO A 603 -1.58 -21.95 15.99
CA PRO A 603 -2.68 -22.32 15.09
C PRO A 603 -2.23 -22.63 13.66
N GLY A 604 -1.18 -21.97 13.16
CA GLY A 604 -0.60 -22.22 11.84
C GLY A 604 0.05 -23.61 11.73
N GLU A 605 0.83 -24.00 12.73
CA GLU A 605 1.44 -25.33 12.78
C GLU A 605 0.38 -26.41 13.00
N MET A 606 -0.63 -26.14 13.84
CA MET A 606 -1.72 -27.06 14.09
C MET A 606 -2.65 -27.23 12.86
N ARG A 607 -2.75 -26.25 11.95
CA ARG A 607 -3.41 -26.43 10.66
C ARG A 607 -2.73 -27.51 9.83
N GLY A 608 -1.40 -27.39 9.66
CA GLY A 608 -0.61 -28.42 8.97
C GLY A 608 -0.65 -29.77 9.67
N TRP A 609 -0.72 -29.78 11.01
CA TRP A 609 -0.93 -30.99 11.79
C TRP A 609 -2.28 -31.66 11.48
N ILE A 610 -3.39 -30.89 11.40
CA ILE A 610 -4.71 -31.43 11.07
C ILE A 610 -4.74 -31.99 9.65
N GLU A 611 -4.16 -31.29 8.68
CA GLU A 611 -4.09 -31.75 7.29
C GLU A 611 -3.36 -33.08 7.17
N ARG A 612 -2.21 -33.22 7.85
CA ARG A 612 -1.47 -34.49 7.94
C ARG A 612 -2.29 -35.58 8.63
N CYS A 613 -2.97 -35.27 9.73
CA CYS A 613 -3.85 -36.22 10.40
C CYS A 613 -5.02 -36.67 9.51
N GLN A 614 -5.63 -35.77 8.74
CA GLN A 614 -6.69 -36.11 7.79
C GLN A 614 -6.17 -37.00 6.66
N GLU A 615 -4.96 -36.73 6.17
CA GLU A 615 -4.31 -37.54 5.16
C GLU A 615 -4.00 -38.95 5.65
N ILE A 616 -3.49 -39.09 6.89
CA ILE A 616 -3.29 -40.42 7.51
C ILE A 616 -4.63 -41.13 7.70
N ARG A 617 -5.69 -40.43 8.15
CA ARG A 617 -7.03 -41.01 8.24
C ARG A 617 -7.55 -41.50 6.89
N ARG A 618 -7.28 -40.76 5.81
CA ARG A 618 -7.62 -41.16 4.45
C ARG A 618 -6.89 -42.45 4.06
N MET A 619 -5.57 -42.50 4.26
CA MET A 619 -4.76 -43.71 4.00
C MET A 619 -5.26 -44.92 4.82
N LEU A 620 -5.63 -44.72 6.08
CA LEU A 620 -6.17 -45.78 6.94
C LEU A 620 -7.57 -46.25 6.51
N LYS A 621 -8.44 -45.33 6.06
CA LYS A 621 -9.76 -45.70 5.50
C LYS A 621 -9.60 -46.47 4.19
N GLU A 622 -8.75 -46.01 3.28
CA GLU A 622 -8.44 -46.73 2.04
C GLU A 622 -7.86 -48.12 2.32
N ARG A 623 -7.05 -48.26 3.38
CA ARG A 623 -6.58 -49.58 3.85
C ARG A 623 -7.74 -50.48 4.26
N LEU A 624 -8.73 -49.97 5.00
CA LEU A 624 -9.90 -50.73 5.43
C LEU A 624 -10.78 -51.12 4.24
N ASP A 625 -11.03 -50.20 3.31
CA ASP A 625 -11.82 -50.47 2.10
C ASP A 625 -11.15 -51.54 1.23
N LYS A 626 -9.82 -51.47 1.06
CA LYS A 626 -9.05 -52.50 0.33
C LYS A 626 -9.04 -53.84 1.06
N MET A 627 -9.02 -53.84 2.40
CA MET A 627 -9.17 -55.07 3.19
C MET A 627 -10.54 -55.72 2.98
N GLU A 628 -11.61 -54.94 2.90
CA GLU A 628 -12.95 -55.45 2.61
C GLU A 628 -13.06 -56.00 1.17
N GLN A 629 -12.54 -55.26 0.18
CA GLN A 629 -12.44 -55.73 -1.21
C GLN A 629 -11.67 -57.04 -1.31
N LYS A 630 -10.54 -57.15 -0.60
CA LYS A 630 -9.77 -58.40 -0.51
C LYS A 630 -10.62 -59.52 0.08
N GLN A 631 -11.32 -59.30 1.18
CA GLN A 631 -12.18 -60.33 1.78
C GLN A 631 -13.27 -60.82 0.83
N ASN A 632 -13.88 -59.91 0.07
CA ASN A 632 -14.88 -60.26 -0.95
C ASN A 632 -14.27 -61.12 -2.08
N LEU A 633 -13.09 -60.76 -2.60
CA LEU A 633 -12.40 -61.56 -3.62
C LEU A 633 -11.94 -62.91 -3.09
N VAL A 634 -11.47 -62.99 -1.84
CA VAL A 634 -11.15 -64.26 -1.18
C VAL A 634 -12.38 -65.15 -1.06
N GLY A 635 -13.53 -64.57 -0.68
CA GLY A 635 -14.81 -65.30 -0.65
C GLY A 635 -15.26 -65.79 -2.03
N GLN A 636 -15.14 -64.96 -3.06
CA GLN A 636 -15.43 -65.33 -4.45
C GLN A 636 -14.50 -66.45 -4.94
N ARG A 637 -13.20 -66.36 -4.66
CA ARG A 637 -12.21 -67.40 -4.97
C ARG A 637 -12.59 -68.72 -4.33
N GLN A 638 -12.95 -68.70 -3.05
CA GLN A 638 -13.32 -69.89 -2.30
C GLN A 638 -14.61 -70.53 -2.84
N GLY A 639 -15.62 -69.73 -3.17
CA GLY A 639 -16.84 -70.23 -3.82
C GLY A 639 -16.61 -70.85 -5.20
N LEU A 640 -15.73 -70.26 -6.01
CA LEU A 640 -15.35 -70.81 -7.32
C LEU A 640 -14.49 -72.09 -7.21
N LEU A 641 -13.59 -72.16 -6.22
CA LEU A 641 -12.85 -73.37 -5.88
C LEU A 641 -13.78 -74.50 -5.45
N ASP A 642 -14.76 -74.23 -4.59
CA ASP A 642 -15.73 -75.22 -4.15
C ASP A 642 -16.57 -75.76 -5.33
N LEU A 643 -17.01 -74.87 -6.24
CA LEU A 643 -17.70 -75.26 -7.48
C LEU A 643 -16.83 -76.16 -8.37
N LEU A 644 -15.58 -75.78 -8.66
CA LEU A 644 -14.67 -76.58 -9.47
C LEU A 644 -14.35 -77.94 -8.82
N VAL A 645 -14.11 -77.97 -7.50
CA VAL A 645 -13.80 -79.20 -6.77
C VAL A 645 -15.01 -80.14 -6.69
N SER A 646 -16.23 -79.61 -6.59
CA SER A 646 -17.46 -80.42 -6.62
C SER A 646 -17.65 -81.11 -7.98
N GLU A 647 -17.51 -80.36 -9.08
CA GLU A 647 -17.64 -80.90 -10.45
C GLU A 647 -16.52 -81.89 -10.80
N LEU A 648 -15.29 -81.67 -10.30
CA LEU A 648 -14.18 -82.63 -10.46
C LEU A 648 -14.42 -83.93 -9.67
N LYS A 649 -15.11 -83.87 -8.53
CA LYS A 649 -15.54 -85.06 -7.77
C LYS A 649 -16.63 -85.82 -8.50
N ASP A 650 -17.59 -85.13 -9.10
CA ASP A 650 -18.70 -85.75 -9.85
C ASP A 650 -18.21 -86.50 -11.10
N ILE A 651 -17.11 -86.03 -11.70
CA ILE A 651 -16.42 -86.72 -12.81
C ILE A 651 -15.48 -87.86 -12.33
N GLY A 652 -15.40 -88.10 -11.02
CA GLY A 652 -14.71 -89.25 -10.42
C GLY A 652 -13.19 -89.07 -10.27
N LYS A 653 -12.65 -87.85 -10.44
CA LYS A 653 -11.21 -87.56 -10.35
C LYS A 653 -10.91 -86.71 -9.11
N ASN A 654 -10.64 -87.39 -8.00
CA ASN A 654 -10.41 -86.75 -6.70
C ASN A 654 -8.91 -86.42 -6.48
N LYS A 655 -8.41 -85.39 -7.17
CA LYS A 655 -7.03 -84.90 -6.96
C LYS A 655 -7.02 -83.81 -5.89
N LYS A 656 -6.19 -83.96 -4.85
CA LYS A 656 -5.98 -82.90 -3.84
C LYS A 656 -4.97 -81.88 -4.39
N PHE A 657 -5.37 -80.63 -4.48
CA PHE A 657 -4.48 -79.52 -4.79
C PHE A 657 -3.93 -78.94 -3.49
N GLN A 658 -2.64 -78.58 -3.46
CA GLN A 658 -2.02 -77.91 -2.32
C GLN A 658 -1.98 -76.41 -2.62
N GLY A 659 -2.64 -75.61 -1.78
CA GLY A 659 -2.72 -74.14 -1.91
C GLY A 659 -4.15 -73.65 -2.11
N ASP A 660 -4.36 -72.36 -1.79
CA ASP A 660 -5.66 -71.69 -1.90
C ASP A 660 -5.85 -70.95 -3.25
N ASP A 661 -4.88 -71.08 -4.15
CA ASP A 661 -4.89 -70.42 -5.45
C ASP A 661 -5.74 -71.22 -6.46
N ILE A 662 -6.50 -70.51 -7.30
CA ILE A 662 -7.46 -71.10 -8.24
C ILE A 662 -6.80 -71.52 -9.57
N GLU A 663 -5.70 -70.85 -9.93
CA GLU A 663 -4.97 -71.06 -11.18
C GLU A 663 -4.55 -72.53 -11.41
N PRO A 664 -3.95 -73.26 -10.45
CA PRO A 664 -3.56 -74.66 -10.64
C PRO A 664 -4.75 -75.61 -10.83
N VAL A 665 -5.91 -75.27 -10.27
CA VAL A 665 -7.14 -76.07 -10.35
C VAL A 665 -7.82 -75.88 -11.71
N ILE A 666 -7.86 -74.65 -12.23
CA ILE A 666 -8.39 -74.34 -13.55
C ILE A 666 -7.55 -75.01 -14.65
N THR A 667 -6.23 -74.90 -14.60
CA THR A 667 -5.35 -75.51 -15.62
C THR A 667 -5.56 -77.03 -15.69
N TYR A 668 -5.77 -77.68 -14.55
CA TYR A 668 -6.10 -79.10 -14.50
C TYR A 668 -7.49 -79.40 -15.06
N ALA A 669 -8.50 -78.60 -14.71
CA ALA A 669 -9.86 -78.75 -15.23
C ALA A 669 -9.94 -78.55 -16.75
N GLU A 670 -9.17 -77.61 -17.31
CA GLU A 670 -9.07 -77.36 -18.75
C GLU A 670 -8.38 -78.51 -19.51
N GLN A 671 -7.28 -79.06 -18.98
CA GLN A 671 -6.66 -80.26 -19.53
C GLN A 671 -7.64 -81.43 -19.55
N LEU A 672 -8.37 -81.63 -18.46
CA LEU A 672 -9.34 -82.72 -18.33
C LEU A 672 -10.55 -82.54 -19.27
N LEU A 673 -11.04 -81.32 -19.45
CA LEU A 673 -12.08 -81.02 -20.45
C LEU A 673 -11.60 -81.32 -21.89
N LYS A 674 -10.33 -81.03 -22.20
CA LYS A 674 -9.76 -81.34 -23.52
C LYS A 674 -9.69 -82.84 -23.77
N GLU A 675 -9.18 -83.61 -22.80
CA GLU A 675 -9.11 -85.07 -22.86
C GLU A 675 -10.50 -85.72 -22.98
N LEU A 676 -11.49 -85.24 -22.21
CA LEU A 676 -12.87 -85.76 -22.27
C LEU A 676 -13.56 -85.42 -23.59
N LYS A 677 -13.30 -84.25 -24.16
CA LYS A 677 -13.85 -83.86 -25.46
C LYS A 677 -13.32 -84.72 -26.60
N GLU A 678 -12.01 -84.98 -26.63
CA GLU A 678 -11.39 -85.86 -27.62
C GLU A 678 -11.96 -87.29 -27.55
N ASN A 679 -12.17 -87.82 -26.34
CA ASN A 679 -12.79 -89.14 -26.12
C ASN A 679 -14.27 -89.19 -26.55
N ASN A 680 -15.06 -88.17 -26.21
CA ASN A 680 -16.49 -88.11 -26.57
C ASN A 680 -16.70 -87.94 -28.08
N ASP A 681 -15.86 -87.14 -28.76
CA ASP A 681 -15.92 -86.93 -30.22
C ASP A 681 -15.54 -88.22 -30.98
N GLN A 682 -14.53 -88.98 -30.52
CA GLN A 682 -14.18 -90.30 -31.07
C GLN A 682 -15.30 -91.33 -30.90
N ARG A 683 -16.02 -91.31 -29.77
CA ARG A 683 -17.17 -92.18 -29.55
C ARG A 683 -18.36 -91.82 -30.44
N HIS A 684 -18.61 -90.53 -30.68
CA HIS A 684 -19.68 -90.08 -31.57
C HIS A 684 -19.43 -90.48 -33.04
N SER A 685 -18.19 -90.34 -33.54
CA SER A 685 -17.86 -90.73 -34.91
C SER A 685 -18.03 -92.23 -35.13
N LEU A 686 -17.51 -93.07 -34.21
CA LEU A 686 -17.67 -94.52 -34.26
C LEU A 686 -19.14 -94.96 -34.12
N GLY A 687 -19.93 -94.28 -33.29
CA GLY A 687 -21.38 -94.53 -33.17
C GLY A 687 -22.16 -94.24 -34.46
N LYS A 688 -21.83 -93.16 -35.17
CA LYS A 688 -22.42 -92.84 -36.49
C LYS A 688 -22.06 -93.89 -37.54
N ASP A 689 -20.83 -94.39 -37.51
CA ASP A 689 -20.36 -95.41 -38.44
C ASP A 689 -21.05 -96.76 -38.20
N ILE A 690 -21.30 -97.16 -36.95
CA ILE A 690 -22.05 -98.39 -36.63
C ILE A 690 -23.51 -98.29 -37.11
N ILE A 691 -24.20 -97.17 -36.87
CA ILE A 691 -25.60 -96.97 -37.30
C ILE A 691 -25.70 -97.01 -38.83
N ARG A 692 -24.74 -96.40 -39.53
CA ARG A 692 -24.67 -96.43 -40.99
C ARG A 692 -24.48 -97.86 -41.51
N ILE A 693 -23.56 -98.62 -40.91
CA ILE A 693 -23.26 -100.02 -41.29
C ILE A 693 -24.38 -101.01 -40.91
N GLN A 694 -25.21 -100.69 -39.91
CA GLN A 694 -26.40 -101.49 -39.56
C GLN A 694 -27.60 -101.23 -40.46
N ARG A 695 -27.68 -100.04 -41.05
CA ARG A 695 -28.76 -99.65 -41.97
C ARG A 695 -28.53 -100.19 -43.39
N ASP A 696 -27.27 -100.23 -43.81
CA ASP A 696 -26.81 -100.80 -45.09
C ASP A 696 -26.72 -102.34 -45.01
#